data_AF-A0A8H6DG06-F1
#
_entry.id   AF-A0A8H6DG06-F1
#
_cell.length_a   1.000
_cell.length_b   1.000
_cell.length_c   1.000
_cell.angle_alpha   90.00
_cell.angle_beta   90.00
_cell.angle_gamma   90.00
#
_symmetry.space_group_name_H-M   'P 1'
#
loop_
_entity.id
_entity.type
_entity.pdbx_description
1 polymer ?
#
loop_
_entity_poly.entity_id
_entity_poly.type
_entity_poly.pdbx_seq_one_letter_code
_entity_poly.pdbx_strand_id
1 'polypeptide(L)'
;MLDSLSELLLLLGQIFAMLFSQSLSTLFTVIAGFQQVVDATPRYCPPYGPVLPAPRQASQHPAVQYAVDTITTVLKGQTAGFNLSGVSVGVKSIYEDDPLLDFHYTPSTMNPREGVKKINSSTVYRLGSISKVFTVLAALRLAEDKVLSMNDPVTRWIPELAHGEGSHSGDELDVIHWDDITVGDAAAHLSGLGGDMTTDISAFPFDWEALGLPKLSKNNKIPSCKGLLGVPVCTRKDFLNIFKSYRPPVYQPSQSPVYSNAGISLVGLVVEAASKKSFDAAINDLVLKPLGLKQTYSGIVPENSKNMFIPAGSADWDADIGVFAPAGAMGSSTADMLSFMTSVLKNKALSPSNTRRWLKPNTFTSTWSASVGSPWEIYRVDNLTSDGRIIDLYTKGGTLSGYQSGMAMVPDTGLVVSVLGAGPEVSSVWAQLATLSIVEALIPAMDLAARDEAKARFSGVYVEEKTGSTLTLSLDEWPGLVLSNWTARDFDVLPNLNRFQPGRYNDTTDSGIKSARLYPTGIENESCAAWRAVFPTLSDNEAEMIEGLTKVKDVTCITWHMLDRFIYNGLSMDHFEFKYGRDGKANNICNTLDLVIEYKLQAPHQRTHKSAPMHKVTRLMAGLSALLPALATPTGYAKNCVQLQVPVTASANNTRYNSVKVESNIDLVDFVWDTSTWSHANRSTEVHPVHGTYSISAQLCIPTDGEKSDILQIATHGLGFDKRYWDPELKPQEYSYVDAALARGYSVLTYDRLGTGKSTKANGYNEVQLGLQVAILKELTILARDGKLLASSKVTGKRPQKAFFDYKPKKVVHIGHSFGSATTSGILSLHGNLSDGAILTGFLPNNQSGKVGANTFGFEFARQHDPKRFSDRPAGYAVQASLSSIQQIFLKKGSFEVEALEYAEKIKQTGTVGELSSGLFGQPATEFKGPLQYFIGENDYPFCDGDCNNTYDMDTLKGLNPAASHIGVHLQPGTGHGLTLSTNATAGYEVMLAYLGSYGL
;
A
#
# COMPACT_ATOMS: atom_id res chain seq x y z
N MET A 1 10.16 42.83 18.92
CA MET A 1 10.78 42.03 17.84
C MET A 1 12.13 41.44 18.27
N LEU A 2 12.96 42.17 19.02
CA LEU A 2 14.21 41.62 19.60
C LEU A 2 13.96 40.75 20.86
N ASP A 3 12.97 41.10 21.68
CA ASP A 3 12.65 40.30 22.89
C ASP A 3 12.08 38.91 22.57
N SER A 4 11.22 38.81 21.54
CA SER A 4 10.66 37.52 21.08
C SER A 4 11.69 36.62 20.39
N LEU A 5 12.74 37.21 19.81
CA LEU A 5 13.86 36.44 19.23
C LEU A 5 14.78 35.90 20.34
N SER A 6 14.94 36.67 21.42
CA SER A 6 15.74 36.26 22.57
C SER A 6 15.08 35.11 23.34
N GLU A 7 13.76 35.14 23.52
CA GLU A 7 13.00 34.05 24.13
C GLU A 7 13.01 32.79 23.27
N LEU A 8 12.90 32.93 21.95
CA LEU A 8 12.99 31.80 21.02
C LEU A 8 14.40 31.18 20.98
N LEU A 9 15.46 32.00 21.03
CA LEU A 9 16.85 31.54 21.10
C LEU A 9 17.20 30.92 22.47
N LEU A 10 16.60 31.40 23.56
CA LEU A 10 16.67 30.78 24.88
C LEU A 10 15.95 29.43 24.93
N LEU A 11 14.77 29.33 24.31
CA LEU A 11 14.00 28.07 24.21
C LEU A 11 14.74 27.05 23.35
N LEU A 12 15.25 27.47 22.18
CA LEU A 12 16.06 26.62 21.30
C LEU A 12 17.41 26.24 21.93
N GLY A 13 18.03 27.16 22.68
CA GLY A 13 19.24 26.89 23.46
C GLY A 13 19.01 25.91 24.60
N GLN A 14 17.85 25.97 25.26
CA GLN A 14 17.43 24.99 26.27
C GLN A 14 17.13 23.62 25.63
N ILE A 15 16.48 23.57 24.46
CA ILE A 15 16.23 22.32 23.72
C ILE A 15 17.56 21.68 23.25
N PHE A 16 18.50 22.48 22.75
CA PHE A 16 19.83 22.00 22.37
C PHE A 16 20.67 21.55 23.58
N ALA A 17 20.60 22.26 24.70
CA ALA A 17 21.24 21.83 25.96
C ALA A 17 20.59 20.58 26.56
N MET A 18 19.28 20.35 26.33
CA MET A 18 18.55 19.14 26.73
C MET A 18 18.87 17.92 25.87
N LEU A 19 19.25 18.11 24.59
CA LEU A 19 19.71 17.02 23.73
C LEU A 19 21.16 16.58 24.04
N PHE A 20 21.98 17.44 24.66
CA PHE A 20 23.40 17.18 24.94
C PHE A 20 23.74 16.94 26.41
N SER A 21 22.85 17.24 27.37
CA SER A 21 23.06 16.91 28.78
C SER A 21 22.40 15.56 29.13
N GLN A 22 23.18 14.66 29.73
CA GLN A 22 22.81 13.26 30.03
C GLN A 22 21.71 13.09 31.10
N SER A 23 20.81 14.06 31.31
CA SER A 23 19.74 13.95 32.30
C SER A 23 18.39 13.67 31.62
N LEU A 24 18.04 12.38 31.50
CA LEU A 24 16.72 11.88 31.09
C LEU A 24 15.53 12.47 31.90
N SER A 25 15.79 13.11 33.03
CA SER A 25 14.76 13.57 33.97
C SER A 25 13.86 14.68 33.44
N THR A 26 14.34 15.53 32.53
CA THR A 26 13.59 16.73 32.06
C THR A 26 12.65 16.48 30.89
N LEU A 27 12.94 15.50 30.01
CA LEU A 27 11.98 15.11 28.96
C LEU A 27 10.70 14.51 29.57
N PHE A 28 10.81 13.80 30.69
CA PHE A 28 9.68 13.28 31.45
C PHE A 28 8.88 14.37 32.19
N THR A 29 9.47 15.52 32.53
CA THR A 29 8.76 16.55 33.32
C THR A 29 7.80 17.38 32.46
N VAL A 30 8.05 17.51 31.16
CA VAL A 30 7.10 18.16 30.23
C VAL A 30 5.93 17.21 29.91
N ILE A 31 6.17 15.90 29.88
CA ILE A 31 5.13 14.87 29.69
C ILE A 31 4.24 14.74 30.95
N ALA A 32 4.79 14.94 32.14
CA ALA A 32 4.05 14.88 33.41
C ALA A 32 2.97 15.98 33.59
N GLY A 33 2.91 16.98 32.71
CA GLY A 33 1.86 18.01 32.71
C GLY A 33 0.55 17.60 32.01
N PHE A 34 0.54 16.47 31.29
CA PHE A 34 -0.62 15.98 30.54
C PHE A 34 -1.08 14.61 31.07
N GLN A 35 -1.49 14.56 32.34
CA GLN A 35 -2.27 13.42 32.84
C GLN A 35 -3.76 13.61 32.53
N GLN A 36 -4.15 13.22 31.31
CA GLN A 36 -5.46 12.62 31.07
C GLN A 36 -5.26 11.34 30.26
N VAL A 37 -5.33 10.21 30.97
CA VAL A 37 -5.26 8.87 30.39
C VAL A 37 -6.59 8.59 29.67
N VAL A 38 -6.58 8.78 28.36
CA VAL A 38 -7.43 8.07 27.40
C VAL A 38 -6.52 7.01 26.76
N ASP A 39 -6.99 5.79 26.50
CA ASP A 39 -6.20 4.71 25.87
C ASP A 39 -5.57 5.19 24.55
N ALA A 40 -4.35 5.72 24.61
CA ALA A 40 -3.66 6.31 23.48
C ALA A 40 -2.82 5.24 22.78
N THR A 41 -2.96 5.14 21.45
CA THR A 41 -2.20 4.21 20.63
C THR A 41 -0.69 4.49 20.76
N PRO A 42 0.14 3.50 21.13
CA PRO A 42 1.59 3.69 21.22
C PRO A 42 2.21 3.97 19.85
N ARG A 43 3.10 4.97 19.75
CA ARG A 43 3.88 5.24 18.54
C ARG A 43 4.93 4.15 18.35
N TYR A 44 4.81 3.35 17.29
CA TYR A 44 5.79 2.32 16.94
C TYR A 44 6.79 2.81 15.89
N CYS A 45 8.08 2.84 16.25
CA CYS A 45 9.18 3.13 15.33
C CYS A 45 10.11 1.91 15.28
N PRO A 46 9.89 0.93 14.37
CA PRO A 46 10.72 -0.26 14.30
C PRO A 46 12.18 0.09 13.95
N PRO A 47 13.18 -0.66 14.46
CA PRO A 47 14.55 -0.55 13.99
C PRO A 47 14.62 -0.81 12.48
N TYR A 48 15.58 -0.18 11.80
CA TYR A 48 15.76 -0.38 10.37
C TYR A 48 16.08 -1.84 10.03
N GLY A 49 15.31 -2.42 9.11
CA GLY A 49 15.45 -3.78 8.61
C GLY A 49 14.25 -4.68 8.95
N PRO A 50 14.41 -6.02 8.84
CA PRO A 50 13.31 -6.95 8.98
C PRO A 50 12.69 -6.85 10.37
N VAL A 51 11.36 -6.76 10.42
CA VAL A 51 10.62 -6.73 11.69
C VAL A 51 10.23 -8.12 12.18
N LEU A 52 10.26 -9.11 11.27
CA LEU A 52 10.09 -10.54 11.51
C LEU A 52 11.04 -11.31 10.58
N PRO A 53 11.39 -12.57 10.90
CA PRO A 53 12.12 -13.42 9.97
C PRO A 53 11.35 -13.61 8.66
N ALA A 54 12.06 -13.53 7.54
CA ALA A 54 11.49 -13.82 6.22
C ALA A 54 10.91 -15.25 6.15
N PRO A 55 9.85 -15.46 5.34
CA PRO A 55 9.16 -16.74 5.27
C PRO A 55 10.06 -17.79 4.60
N ARG A 56 10.11 -18.99 5.20
CA ARG A 56 10.94 -20.10 4.71
C ARG A 56 10.21 -20.99 3.70
N GLN A 57 8.88 -20.97 3.70
CA GLN A 57 8.04 -21.79 2.80
C GLN A 57 7.04 -20.90 2.05
N ALA A 58 7.53 -19.81 1.46
CA ALA A 58 6.70 -18.81 0.83
C ALA A 58 5.86 -19.40 -0.33
N SER A 59 6.43 -20.31 -1.13
CA SER A 59 5.71 -20.96 -2.25
C SER A 59 4.47 -21.76 -1.83
N GLN A 60 4.39 -22.19 -0.57
CA GLN A 60 3.25 -22.95 -0.04
C GLN A 60 2.15 -22.05 0.52
N HIS A 61 2.44 -20.76 0.71
CA HIS A 61 1.50 -19.84 1.31
C HIS A 61 0.45 -19.37 0.28
N PRO A 62 -0.88 -19.48 0.56
CA PRO A 62 -1.93 -19.16 -0.40
C PRO A 62 -1.85 -17.74 -0.96
N ALA A 63 -1.50 -16.75 -0.13
CA ALA A 63 -1.37 -15.36 -0.58
C ALA A 63 -0.22 -15.16 -1.58
N VAL A 64 0.89 -15.90 -1.41
CA VAL A 64 2.04 -15.83 -2.33
C VAL A 64 1.68 -16.51 -3.65
N GLN A 65 1.02 -17.66 -3.60
CA GLN A 65 0.51 -18.35 -4.80
C GLN A 65 -0.44 -17.45 -5.60
N TYR A 66 -1.40 -16.79 -4.93
CA TYR A 66 -2.32 -15.84 -5.56
C TYR A 66 -1.60 -14.66 -6.22
N ALA A 67 -0.61 -14.08 -5.54
CA ALA A 67 0.19 -12.98 -6.10
C ALA A 67 0.99 -13.43 -7.33
N VAL A 68 1.62 -14.60 -7.28
CA VAL A 68 2.35 -15.20 -8.41
C VAL A 68 1.42 -15.47 -9.60
N ASP A 69 0.23 -16.02 -9.37
CA ASP A 69 -0.76 -16.30 -10.42
C ASP A 69 -1.27 -15.02 -11.09
N THR A 70 -1.50 -13.97 -10.29
CA THR A 70 -1.90 -12.64 -10.76
C THR A 70 -0.81 -12.03 -11.64
N ILE A 71 0.44 -12.03 -11.17
CA ILE A 71 1.60 -11.55 -11.94
C ILE A 71 1.73 -12.34 -13.25
N THR A 72 1.63 -13.66 -13.18
CA THR A 72 1.73 -14.54 -14.36
C THR A 72 0.66 -14.21 -15.39
N THR A 73 -0.56 -13.93 -14.95
CA THR A 73 -1.69 -13.55 -15.83
C THR A 73 -1.43 -12.22 -16.52
N VAL A 74 -0.94 -11.22 -15.78
CA VAL A 74 -0.57 -9.90 -16.33
C VAL A 74 0.55 -10.04 -17.36
N LEU A 75 1.61 -10.79 -17.05
CA LEU A 75 2.74 -11.02 -17.97
C LEU A 75 2.29 -11.74 -19.26
N LYS A 76 1.42 -12.74 -19.15
CA LYS A 76 0.81 -13.41 -20.32
C LYS A 76 -0.01 -12.42 -21.16
N GLY A 77 -0.83 -11.58 -20.52
CA GLY A 77 -1.64 -10.59 -21.21
C GLY A 77 -0.81 -9.55 -21.97
N GLN A 78 0.27 -9.06 -21.35
CA GLN A 78 1.17 -8.09 -21.98
C GLN A 78 1.98 -8.71 -23.13
N THR A 79 2.53 -9.91 -22.94
CA THR A 79 3.40 -10.55 -23.93
C THR A 79 2.64 -11.19 -25.08
N ALA A 80 1.34 -11.47 -24.96
CA ALA A 80 0.52 -12.07 -26.03
C ALA A 80 0.54 -11.28 -27.35
N GLY A 81 0.80 -9.96 -27.29
CA GLY A 81 0.91 -9.11 -28.47
C GLY A 81 2.31 -9.06 -29.10
N PHE A 82 3.33 -9.65 -28.47
CA PHE A 82 4.72 -9.51 -28.91
C PHE A 82 5.05 -10.46 -30.05
N ASN A 83 5.51 -9.91 -31.16
CA ASN A 83 5.87 -10.65 -32.37
C ASN A 83 7.38 -10.76 -32.59
N LEU A 84 8.17 -9.84 -32.04
CA LEU A 84 9.62 -9.76 -32.23
C LEU A 84 10.40 -9.79 -30.91
N SER A 85 9.72 -9.56 -29.80
CA SER A 85 10.36 -9.35 -28.50
C SER A 85 10.23 -10.56 -27.60
N GLY A 86 11.35 -10.95 -26.99
CA GLY A 86 11.45 -12.06 -26.06
C GLY A 86 11.62 -11.57 -24.64
N VAL A 87 10.99 -12.26 -23.68
CA VAL A 87 10.97 -11.88 -22.27
C VAL A 87 11.28 -13.09 -21.38
N SER A 88 12.05 -12.87 -20.32
CA SER A 88 12.24 -13.80 -19.21
C SER A 88 12.10 -13.06 -17.88
N VAL A 89 11.25 -13.58 -17.00
CA VAL A 89 11.03 -13.04 -15.65
C VAL A 89 11.22 -14.17 -14.64
N GLY A 90 12.13 -13.95 -13.70
CA GLY A 90 12.39 -14.87 -12.59
C GLY A 90 12.13 -14.18 -11.25
N VAL A 91 11.48 -14.89 -10.33
CA VAL A 91 11.28 -14.44 -8.94
C VAL A 91 11.58 -15.58 -7.99
N LYS A 92 12.28 -15.31 -6.90
CA LYS A 92 12.68 -16.34 -5.93
C LYS A 92 12.69 -15.81 -4.50
N SER A 93 12.22 -16.64 -3.56
CA SER A 93 12.57 -16.51 -2.15
C SER A 93 13.95 -17.12 -1.95
N ILE A 94 14.87 -16.40 -1.30
CA ILE A 94 16.21 -16.94 -1.04
C ILE A 94 16.17 -18.18 -0.14
N TYR A 95 15.08 -18.43 0.59
CA TYR A 95 14.96 -19.58 1.49
C TYR A 95 14.50 -20.87 0.80
N GLU A 96 14.16 -20.78 -0.49
CA GLU A 96 13.69 -21.90 -1.29
C GLU A 96 14.66 -22.19 -2.44
N ASP A 97 14.71 -23.43 -2.90
CA ASP A 97 15.59 -23.82 -4.01
C ASP A 97 14.96 -23.49 -5.37
N ASP A 98 13.65 -23.69 -5.50
CA ASP A 98 12.89 -23.41 -6.70
C ASP A 98 12.42 -21.94 -6.75
N PRO A 99 12.29 -21.35 -7.95
CA PRO A 99 11.73 -20.01 -8.10
C PRO A 99 10.24 -19.98 -7.77
N LEU A 100 9.77 -18.86 -7.20
CA LEU A 100 8.35 -18.57 -7.02
C LEU A 100 7.67 -18.33 -8.38
N LEU A 101 8.39 -17.74 -9.34
CA LEU A 101 7.95 -17.51 -10.72
C LEU A 101 9.11 -17.74 -11.69
N ASP A 102 8.86 -18.53 -12.74
CA ASP A 102 9.78 -18.75 -13.86
C ASP A 102 9.01 -18.58 -15.18
N PHE A 103 8.89 -17.33 -15.64
CA PHE A 103 8.08 -16.96 -16.80
C PHE A 103 8.96 -16.63 -18.01
N HIS A 104 8.62 -17.21 -19.18
CA HIS A 104 9.35 -16.98 -20.43
C HIS A 104 8.38 -16.84 -21.60
N TYR A 105 8.63 -15.82 -22.44
CA TYR A 105 7.90 -15.61 -23.68
C TYR A 105 8.84 -15.67 -24.88
N THR A 106 8.54 -16.59 -25.81
CA THR A 106 9.23 -16.70 -27.11
C THR A 106 8.36 -16.08 -28.20
N PRO A 107 8.85 -15.06 -28.92
CA PRO A 107 8.07 -14.42 -29.99
C PRO A 107 7.92 -15.35 -31.20
N SER A 108 6.91 -15.05 -32.03
CA SER A 108 6.62 -15.79 -33.26
C SER A 108 7.69 -15.60 -34.34
N THR A 109 8.33 -14.43 -34.37
CA THR A 109 9.37 -14.08 -35.35
C THR A 109 10.74 -14.01 -34.67
N MET A 110 11.58 -15.01 -34.95
CA MET A 110 12.91 -15.17 -34.38
C MET A 110 14.00 -14.82 -35.40
N ASN A 111 15.21 -14.50 -34.94
CA ASN A 111 16.37 -14.45 -35.82
C ASN A 111 16.59 -15.85 -36.47
N PRO A 112 16.61 -15.96 -37.80
CA PRO A 112 16.69 -17.27 -38.46
C PRO A 112 18.08 -17.91 -38.34
N ARG A 113 19.14 -17.11 -38.22
CA ARG A 113 20.54 -17.58 -38.32
C ARG A 113 21.18 -17.88 -36.96
N GLU A 114 20.91 -17.04 -35.97
CA GLU A 114 21.62 -17.05 -34.68
C GLU A 114 20.66 -17.00 -33.49
N GLY A 115 21.19 -17.28 -32.29
CA GLY A 115 20.45 -17.26 -31.03
C GLY A 115 19.57 -18.48 -30.76
N VAL A 116 18.94 -18.49 -29.60
CA VAL A 116 18.01 -19.55 -29.17
C VAL A 116 16.77 -19.61 -30.06
N LYS A 117 16.19 -20.80 -30.21
CA LYS A 117 14.89 -20.98 -30.87
C LYS A 117 13.71 -21.05 -29.90
N LYS A 118 13.99 -21.19 -28.61
CA LYS A 118 13.01 -21.17 -27.51
C LYS A 118 13.65 -20.55 -26.28
N ILE A 119 12.98 -19.57 -25.70
CA ILE A 119 13.41 -18.88 -24.48
C ILE A 119 13.09 -19.76 -23.26
N ASN A 120 14.02 -19.79 -22.32
CA ASN A 120 13.93 -20.46 -21.00
C ASN A 120 14.82 -19.74 -19.98
N SER A 121 14.87 -20.24 -18.75
CA SER A 121 15.62 -19.64 -17.63
C SER A 121 17.15 -19.60 -17.80
N SER A 122 17.70 -20.38 -18.74
CA SER A 122 19.11 -20.35 -19.12
C SER A 122 19.40 -19.48 -20.34
N THR A 123 18.37 -18.85 -20.93
CA THR A 123 18.53 -17.96 -22.07
C THR A 123 19.20 -16.66 -21.65
N VAL A 124 20.26 -16.31 -22.37
CA VAL A 124 21.08 -15.14 -22.08
C VAL A 124 20.52 -13.89 -22.75
N TYR A 125 20.59 -12.77 -22.04
CA TYR A 125 20.26 -11.42 -22.51
C TYR A 125 21.40 -10.47 -22.14
N ARG A 126 21.59 -9.40 -22.91
CA ARG A 126 22.48 -8.29 -22.49
C ARG A 126 21.87 -7.59 -21.28
N LEU A 127 22.69 -7.33 -20.27
CA LEU A 127 22.29 -6.75 -19.00
C LEU A 127 22.32 -5.22 -18.97
N GLY A 128 23.00 -4.58 -19.94
CA GLY A 128 23.22 -3.14 -19.87
C GLY A 128 23.81 -2.74 -18.50
N SER A 129 23.28 -1.67 -17.92
CA SER A 129 23.77 -1.08 -16.67
C SER A 129 23.67 -1.95 -15.41
N ILE A 130 23.02 -3.12 -15.44
CA ILE A 130 23.15 -4.10 -14.35
C ILE A 130 24.60 -4.61 -14.23
N SER A 131 25.39 -4.57 -15.32
CA SER A 131 26.82 -4.90 -15.33
C SER A 131 27.64 -4.20 -14.24
N LYS A 132 27.24 -2.96 -13.87
CA LYS A 132 27.92 -2.17 -12.84
C LYS A 132 27.97 -2.88 -11.50
N VAL A 133 26.91 -3.63 -11.16
CA VAL A 133 26.81 -4.36 -9.90
C VAL A 133 27.91 -5.42 -9.80
N PHE A 134 28.22 -6.12 -10.89
CA PHE A 134 29.29 -7.11 -10.96
C PHE A 134 30.68 -6.46 -10.90
N THR A 135 30.87 -5.34 -11.60
CA THR A 135 32.12 -4.56 -11.56
C THR A 135 32.42 -4.08 -10.15
N VAL A 136 31.44 -3.49 -9.46
CA VAL A 136 31.61 -3.04 -8.08
C VAL A 136 31.83 -4.23 -7.14
N LEU A 137 31.15 -5.35 -7.32
CA LEU A 137 31.40 -6.55 -6.53
C LEU A 137 32.85 -7.06 -6.69
N ALA A 138 33.42 -7.02 -7.90
CA ALA A 138 34.82 -7.41 -8.11
C ALA A 138 35.80 -6.50 -7.35
N ALA A 139 35.55 -5.18 -7.34
CA ALA A 139 36.33 -4.24 -6.53
C ALA A 139 36.16 -4.53 -5.02
N LEU A 140 34.93 -4.81 -4.56
CA LEU A 140 34.66 -5.16 -3.17
C LEU A 140 35.30 -6.49 -2.75
N ARG A 141 35.40 -7.47 -3.65
CA ARG A 141 36.15 -8.73 -3.41
C ARG A 141 37.63 -8.46 -3.21
N LEU A 142 38.24 -7.67 -4.09
CA LEU A 142 39.63 -7.24 -3.92
C LEU A 142 39.83 -6.44 -2.62
N ALA A 143 38.84 -5.66 -2.20
CA ALA A 143 38.87 -4.95 -0.93
C ALA A 143 38.75 -5.88 0.29
N GLU A 144 37.90 -6.91 0.21
CA GLU A 144 37.77 -7.96 1.24
C GLU A 144 39.08 -8.74 1.40
N ASP A 145 39.76 -9.01 0.28
CA ASP A 145 41.09 -9.62 0.23
C ASP A 145 42.23 -8.64 0.58
N LYS A 146 41.90 -7.38 0.90
CA LYS A 146 42.84 -6.30 1.24
C LYS A 146 43.85 -5.98 0.13
N VAL A 147 43.52 -6.31 -1.11
CA VAL A 147 44.32 -5.97 -2.30
C VAL A 147 44.17 -4.49 -2.64
N LEU A 148 42.97 -3.93 -2.48
CA LEU A 148 42.69 -2.50 -2.62
C LEU A 148 41.87 -1.97 -1.44
N SER A 149 41.80 -0.65 -1.30
CA SER A 149 40.81 0.02 -0.45
C SER A 149 39.78 0.74 -1.32
N MET A 150 38.50 0.69 -0.95
CA MET A 150 37.48 1.50 -1.62
C MET A 150 37.74 3.01 -1.42
N ASN A 151 38.48 3.39 -0.39
CA ASN A 151 38.90 4.78 -0.14
C ASN A 151 40.24 5.13 -0.80
N ASP A 152 40.84 4.22 -1.57
CA ASP A 152 42.01 4.58 -2.35
C ASP A 152 41.64 5.65 -3.38
N PRO A 153 42.45 6.69 -3.58
CA PRO A 153 42.28 7.58 -4.71
C PRO A 153 42.48 6.81 -6.01
N VAL A 154 41.70 7.09 -7.05
CA VAL A 154 41.80 6.37 -8.33
C VAL A 154 43.19 6.51 -8.97
N THR A 155 43.89 7.62 -8.70
CA THR A 155 45.26 7.90 -9.15
C THR A 155 46.30 6.91 -8.62
N ARG A 156 46.04 6.26 -7.48
CA ARG A 156 46.89 5.17 -6.96
C ARG A 156 46.98 4.00 -7.94
N TRP A 157 45.87 3.70 -8.62
CA TRP A 157 45.73 2.55 -9.52
C TRP A 157 45.88 2.95 -10.99
N ILE A 158 45.66 4.23 -11.30
CA ILE A 158 45.74 4.82 -12.62
C ILE A 158 46.63 6.07 -12.51
N PRO A 159 47.96 5.91 -12.33
CA PRO A 159 48.88 7.02 -12.11
C PRO A 159 48.93 7.99 -13.30
N GLU A 160 48.46 7.57 -14.49
CA GLU A 160 48.29 8.46 -15.64
C GLU A 160 47.33 9.61 -15.34
N LEU A 161 46.46 9.52 -14.33
CA LEU A 161 45.56 10.60 -13.91
C LEU A 161 46.21 11.58 -12.93
N ALA A 162 47.25 11.18 -12.18
CA ALA A 162 47.92 11.98 -11.14
C ALA A 162 48.71 13.19 -11.70
N HIS A 163 48.94 13.22 -13.00
CA HIS A 163 49.71 14.25 -13.68
C HIS A 163 48.85 14.97 -14.71
N GLY A 164 48.16 16.02 -14.29
CA GLY A 164 47.50 16.96 -15.19
C GLY A 164 46.53 17.89 -14.47
N GLU A 165 46.90 19.16 -14.33
CA GLU A 165 45.95 20.28 -14.33
C GLU A 165 45.40 20.41 -15.77
N GLY A 166 44.71 19.37 -16.22
CA GLY A 166 44.20 19.26 -17.57
C GLY A 166 42.96 20.12 -17.73
N SER A 167 43.14 21.44 -17.74
CA SER A 167 42.07 22.35 -18.14
C SER A 167 42.09 22.48 -19.66
N HIS A 168 40.97 22.21 -20.30
CA HIS A 168 40.82 22.42 -21.74
C HIS A 168 40.78 23.91 -22.11
N SER A 169 40.44 24.77 -21.14
CA SER A 169 40.33 26.22 -21.27
C SER A 169 41.47 27.00 -20.58
N GLY A 170 42.22 26.35 -19.69
CA GLY A 170 43.15 26.98 -18.76
C GLY A 170 42.50 27.51 -17.48
N ASP A 171 41.18 27.34 -17.33
CA ASP A 171 40.39 27.73 -16.15
C ASP A 171 40.29 26.57 -15.13
N GLU A 172 40.28 26.91 -13.85
CA GLU A 172 40.10 25.98 -12.73
C GLU A 172 38.72 25.30 -12.76
N LEU A 173 37.71 25.97 -13.33
CA LEU A 173 36.35 25.44 -13.47
C LEU A 173 36.27 24.13 -14.28
N ASP A 174 37.27 23.88 -15.13
CA ASP A 174 37.29 22.70 -16.00
C ASP A 174 38.25 21.60 -15.54
N VAL A 175 38.84 21.75 -14.35
CA VAL A 175 39.80 20.80 -13.79
C VAL A 175 39.08 19.72 -12.98
N ILE A 176 39.38 18.46 -13.29
CA ILE A 176 38.96 17.32 -12.46
C ILE A 176 40.05 17.05 -11.41
N HIS A 177 39.70 17.12 -10.14
CA HIS A 177 40.58 16.79 -9.02
C HIS A 177 40.68 15.27 -8.82
N TRP A 178 41.47 14.61 -9.67
CA TRP A 178 41.57 13.14 -9.72
C TRP A 178 42.03 12.48 -8.41
N ASP A 179 42.87 13.16 -7.63
CA ASP A 179 43.36 12.65 -6.34
C ASP A 179 42.28 12.62 -5.25
N ASP A 180 41.20 13.39 -5.43
CA ASP A 180 40.07 13.43 -4.48
C ASP A 180 38.98 12.40 -4.82
N ILE A 181 39.03 11.79 -6.02
CA ILE A 181 38.08 10.76 -6.43
C ILE A 181 38.55 9.41 -5.90
N THR A 182 37.80 8.81 -4.97
CA THR A 182 38.07 7.45 -4.51
C THR A 182 37.44 6.38 -5.42
N VAL A 183 37.91 5.13 -5.30
CA VAL A 183 37.27 3.97 -5.95
C VAL A 183 35.80 3.84 -5.53
N GLY A 184 35.50 4.15 -4.26
CA GLY A 184 34.15 4.18 -3.68
C GLY A 184 33.29 5.27 -4.29
N ASP A 185 33.83 6.48 -4.48
CA ASP A 185 33.08 7.58 -5.11
C ASP A 185 32.74 7.24 -6.57
N ALA A 186 33.68 6.65 -7.29
CA ALA A 186 33.45 6.18 -8.65
C ALA A 186 32.37 5.07 -8.70
N ALA A 187 32.39 4.14 -7.75
CA ALA A 187 31.39 3.08 -7.61
C ALA A 187 29.99 3.60 -7.22
N ALA A 188 29.93 4.68 -6.44
CA ALA A 188 28.72 5.28 -5.88
C ALA A 188 28.13 6.43 -6.72
N HIS A 189 28.63 6.66 -7.93
CA HIS A 189 28.24 7.80 -8.76
C HIS A 189 28.53 9.18 -8.12
N LEU A 190 29.52 9.25 -7.23
CA LEU A 190 29.96 10.45 -6.50
C LEU A 190 31.28 11.03 -7.02
N SER A 191 31.87 10.46 -8.08
CA SER A 191 33.11 10.98 -8.67
C SER A 191 33.02 12.39 -9.28
N GLY A 192 31.81 12.91 -9.50
CA GLY A 192 31.62 14.18 -10.23
C GLY A 192 31.77 14.08 -11.76
N LEU A 193 32.13 12.91 -12.29
CA LEU A 193 32.31 12.70 -13.73
C LEU A 193 30.96 12.63 -14.46
N GLY A 194 30.91 13.22 -15.66
CA GLY A 194 29.75 13.15 -16.54
C GLY A 194 29.50 11.77 -17.16
N GLY A 195 28.58 11.73 -18.13
CA GLY A 195 28.27 10.54 -18.92
C GLY A 195 29.44 10.05 -19.79
N ASP A 196 29.28 8.87 -20.39
CA ASP A 196 30.26 8.35 -21.36
C ASP A 196 30.12 8.97 -22.75
N MET A 197 30.98 8.52 -23.67
CA MET A 197 31.05 9.01 -25.05
C MET A 197 29.84 8.62 -25.92
N THR A 198 28.94 7.75 -25.44
CA THR A 198 27.71 7.41 -26.17
C THR A 198 26.71 8.57 -26.18
N THR A 199 26.82 9.49 -25.22
CA THR A 199 25.97 10.68 -25.10
C THR A 199 26.46 11.86 -25.95
N ASP A 200 27.65 11.76 -26.57
CA ASP A 200 28.13 12.77 -27.49
C ASP A 200 27.37 12.70 -28.82
N ILE A 201 26.43 13.63 -28.99
CA ILE A 201 25.58 13.71 -30.18
C ILE A 201 26.39 13.94 -31.46
N SER A 202 27.56 14.58 -31.37
CA SER A 202 28.41 14.88 -32.54
C SER A 202 28.98 13.62 -33.20
N ALA A 203 28.96 12.49 -32.50
CA ALA A 203 29.37 11.20 -33.02
C ALA A 203 28.30 10.50 -33.87
N PHE A 204 27.10 11.06 -34.03
CA PHE A 204 26.04 10.52 -34.89
C PHE A 204 25.96 11.27 -36.22
N PRO A 205 25.71 10.57 -37.34
CA PRO A 205 25.69 11.16 -38.67
C PRO A 205 24.42 12.00 -38.89
N PHE A 206 24.44 13.24 -38.42
CA PHE A 206 23.35 14.19 -38.50
C PHE A 206 23.86 15.61 -38.71
N ASP A 207 23.07 16.47 -39.38
CA ASP A 207 23.39 17.88 -39.58
C ASP A 207 23.06 18.69 -38.32
N TRP A 208 23.96 18.62 -37.34
CA TRP A 208 23.85 19.37 -36.10
C TRP A 208 23.96 20.89 -36.29
N GLU A 209 24.64 21.34 -37.35
CA GLU A 209 24.74 22.76 -37.70
C GLU A 209 23.37 23.34 -38.08
N ALA A 210 22.55 22.56 -38.79
CA ALA A 210 21.16 22.93 -39.09
C ALA A 210 20.28 23.11 -37.82
N LEU A 211 20.65 22.51 -36.68
CA LEU A 211 20.00 22.72 -35.39
C LEU A 211 20.63 23.84 -34.55
N GLY A 212 21.55 24.62 -35.13
CA GLY A 212 22.18 25.78 -34.50
C GLY A 212 23.42 25.45 -33.66
N LEU A 213 23.92 24.20 -33.70
CA LEU A 213 25.19 23.86 -33.07
C LEU A 213 26.38 24.34 -33.92
N PRO A 214 27.52 24.72 -33.31
CA PRO A 214 28.66 25.23 -34.06
C PRO A 214 29.30 24.15 -34.93
N LYS A 215 29.85 24.58 -36.08
CA LYS A 215 30.65 23.73 -36.96
C LYS A 215 31.88 23.18 -36.23
N LEU A 216 32.04 21.86 -36.25
CA LEU A 216 33.21 21.18 -35.70
C LEU A 216 34.34 21.16 -36.75
N SER A 217 35.44 21.82 -36.43
CA SER A 217 36.73 21.76 -37.12
C SER A 217 37.59 20.60 -36.60
N LYS A 218 38.71 20.32 -37.26
CA LYS A 218 39.70 19.34 -36.74
C LYS A 218 40.26 19.71 -35.36
N ASN A 219 40.22 20.99 -34.97
CA ASN A 219 40.85 21.48 -33.74
C ASN A 219 39.93 21.44 -32.51
N ASN A 220 38.61 21.34 -32.70
CA ASN A 220 37.61 21.25 -31.63
C ASN A 220 36.77 19.95 -31.71
N LYS A 221 37.13 19.02 -32.59
CA LYS A 221 36.48 17.71 -32.71
C LYS A 221 37.20 16.68 -31.83
N ILE A 222 36.50 16.18 -30.82
CA ILE A 222 36.95 15.08 -29.96
C ILE A 222 36.94 13.77 -30.78
N PRO A 223 37.88 12.83 -30.55
CA PRO A 223 37.83 11.51 -31.19
C PRO A 223 36.48 10.82 -30.98
N SER A 224 35.81 10.45 -32.08
CA SER A 224 34.52 9.74 -32.05
C SER A 224 34.77 8.26 -31.78
N CYS A 225 34.80 7.88 -30.50
CA CYS A 225 34.83 6.47 -30.08
C CYS A 225 33.60 6.18 -29.21
N LYS A 226 32.97 5.01 -29.40
CA LYS A 226 31.88 4.49 -28.54
C LYS A 226 31.53 3.02 -28.78
N GLY A 227 31.96 2.40 -29.89
CA GLY A 227 31.70 0.98 -30.14
C GLY A 227 30.26 0.61 -30.55
N LEU A 228 29.44 1.60 -30.91
CA LEU A 228 28.04 1.42 -31.32
C LEU A 228 27.81 1.95 -32.73
N LEU A 229 26.88 1.33 -33.48
CA LEU A 229 26.46 1.76 -34.83
C LEU A 229 27.65 1.96 -35.79
N GLY A 230 28.63 1.05 -35.75
CA GLY A 230 29.82 1.09 -36.60
C GLY A 230 30.88 2.14 -36.23
N VAL A 231 30.72 2.83 -35.09
CA VAL A 231 31.73 3.77 -34.58
C VAL A 231 32.82 2.99 -33.82
N PRO A 232 34.12 3.32 -33.98
CA PRO A 232 35.21 2.63 -33.30
C PRO A 232 35.04 2.54 -31.78
N VAL A 233 35.57 1.47 -31.17
CA VAL A 233 35.57 1.28 -29.71
C VAL A 233 36.48 2.30 -29.02
N CYS A 234 36.08 2.78 -27.83
CA CYS A 234 36.98 3.60 -27.02
C CYS A 234 38.03 2.73 -26.32
N THR A 235 39.30 3.07 -26.47
CA THR A 235 40.38 2.45 -25.71
C THR A 235 40.58 3.14 -24.36
N ARG A 236 41.35 2.52 -23.45
CA ARG A 236 41.83 3.17 -22.21
C ARG A 236 42.49 4.51 -22.51
N LYS A 237 43.30 4.60 -23.56
CA LYS A 237 44.00 5.83 -23.95
C LYS A 237 43.02 6.93 -24.37
N ASP A 238 42.00 6.59 -25.15
CA ASP A 238 40.98 7.55 -25.57
C ASP A 238 40.20 8.07 -24.37
N PHE A 239 39.78 7.17 -23.47
CA PHE A 239 39.09 7.52 -22.24
C PHE A 239 39.89 8.52 -21.38
N LEU A 240 41.15 8.20 -21.09
CA LEU A 240 42.01 9.07 -20.27
C LEU A 240 42.24 10.42 -20.95
N ASN A 241 42.50 10.45 -22.26
CA ASN A 241 42.72 11.69 -22.98
C ASN A 241 41.48 12.60 -22.97
N ILE A 242 40.29 12.03 -23.16
CA ILE A 242 39.05 12.82 -23.24
C ILE A 242 38.73 13.47 -21.89
N PHE A 243 38.73 12.69 -20.81
CA PHE A 243 38.42 13.22 -19.48
C PHE A 243 39.51 14.13 -18.93
N LYS A 244 40.77 13.95 -19.32
CA LYS A 244 41.84 14.87 -18.91
C LYS A 244 41.91 16.16 -19.72
N SER A 245 41.34 16.22 -20.93
CA SER A 245 41.65 17.32 -21.87
C SER A 245 40.43 18.02 -22.47
N TYR A 246 39.21 17.51 -22.26
CA TYR A 246 38.03 18.05 -22.94
C TYR A 246 36.75 18.08 -22.10
N ARG A 247 36.60 17.20 -21.10
CA ARG A 247 35.37 17.10 -20.30
C ARG A 247 35.61 17.72 -18.91
N PRO A 248 34.91 18.81 -18.55
CA PRO A 248 34.94 19.33 -17.20
C PRO A 248 34.18 18.40 -16.23
N PRO A 249 34.40 18.53 -14.91
CA PRO A 249 33.56 17.87 -13.92
C PRO A 249 32.13 18.42 -13.95
N VAL A 250 31.14 17.59 -13.62
CA VAL A 250 29.74 18.02 -13.43
C VAL A 250 29.55 18.57 -12.00
N TYR A 251 30.17 17.92 -11.03
CA TYR A 251 30.27 18.36 -9.65
C TYR A 251 31.67 18.08 -9.11
N GLN A 252 32.01 18.73 -7.99
CA GLN A 252 33.16 18.31 -7.20
C GLN A 252 32.95 16.88 -6.67
N PRO A 253 34.04 16.08 -6.50
CA PRO A 253 33.94 14.75 -5.91
C PRO A 253 33.17 14.76 -4.58
N SER A 254 32.34 13.75 -4.35
CA SER A 254 31.46 13.60 -3.17
C SER A 254 30.37 14.66 -2.96
N GLN A 255 30.23 15.66 -3.85
CA GLN A 255 29.26 16.74 -3.67
C GLN A 255 27.80 16.31 -3.90
N SER A 256 27.53 15.59 -4.99
CA SER A 256 26.17 15.19 -5.40
C SER A 256 26.25 14.02 -6.39
N PRO A 257 25.30 13.06 -6.37
CA PRO A 257 25.34 11.92 -7.29
C PRO A 257 25.08 12.33 -8.73
N VAL A 258 25.94 11.87 -9.65
CA VAL A 258 25.75 11.95 -11.10
C VAL A 258 25.99 10.59 -11.71
N TYR A 259 24.95 10.04 -12.34
CA TYR A 259 25.06 8.76 -13.01
C TYR A 259 26.18 8.79 -14.05
N SER A 260 27.19 7.94 -13.87
CA SER A 260 28.41 7.96 -14.66
C SER A 260 28.87 6.56 -15.06
N ASN A 261 28.73 6.25 -16.34
CA ASN A 261 29.36 5.07 -16.95
C ASN A 261 30.90 5.21 -16.95
N ALA A 262 31.41 6.45 -17.05
CA ALA A 262 32.83 6.75 -16.96
C ALA A 262 33.41 6.45 -15.58
N GLY A 263 32.71 6.86 -14.50
CA GLY A 263 33.06 6.50 -13.12
C GLY A 263 33.15 4.98 -12.93
N ILE A 264 32.18 4.21 -13.42
CA ILE A 264 32.25 2.74 -13.31
C ILE A 264 33.36 2.14 -14.19
N SER A 265 33.69 2.77 -15.31
CA SER A 265 34.82 2.34 -16.14
C SER A 265 36.16 2.54 -15.41
N LEU A 266 36.30 3.60 -14.60
CA LEU A 266 37.45 3.74 -13.69
C LEU A 266 37.52 2.61 -12.67
N VAL A 267 36.39 2.20 -12.09
CA VAL A 267 36.34 1.02 -11.20
C VAL A 267 36.81 -0.22 -11.94
N GLY A 268 36.40 -0.42 -13.20
CA GLY A 268 36.90 -1.51 -14.04
C GLY A 268 38.42 -1.47 -14.24
N LEU A 269 38.98 -0.30 -14.59
CA LEU A 269 40.43 -0.12 -14.75
C LEU A 269 41.21 -0.33 -13.44
N VAL A 270 40.63 0.06 -12.30
CA VAL A 270 41.17 -0.21 -10.96
C VAL A 270 41.19 -1.72 -10.70
N VAL A 271 40.09 -2.44 -11.01
CA VAL A 271 40.03 -3.89 -10.87
C VAL A 271 41.09 -4.58 -11.72
N GLU A 272 41.32 -4.13 -12.95
CA GLU A 272 42.42 -4.66 -13.79
C GLU A 272 43.79 -4.43 -13.17
N ALA A 273 44.07 -3.19 -12.72
CA ALA A 273 45.34 -2.83 -12.12
C ALA A 273 45.62 -3.60 -10.81
N ALA A 274 44.61 -3.72 -9.95
CA ALA A 274 44.70 -4.39 -8.66
C ALA A 274 44.80 -5.92 -8.79
N SER A 275 44.03 -6.52 -9.70
CA SER A 275 44.06 -7.97 -9.94
C SER A 275 45.21 -8.43 -10.83
N LYS A 276 45.84 -7.51 -11.58
CA LYS A 276 46.84 -7.79 -12.62
C LYS A 276 46.32 -8.72 -13.72
N LYS A 277 45.02 -8.65 -13.99
CA LYS A 277 44.32 -9.43 -15.02
C LYS A 277 43.52 -8.49 -15.91
N SER A 278 43.15 -8.95 -17.11
CA SER A 278 42.13 -8.25 -17.90
C SER A 278 40.80 -8.22 -17.14
N PHE A 279 39.95 -7.26 -17.46
CA PHE A 279 38.66 -7.09 -16.80
C PHE A 279 37.82 -8.37 -16.86
N ASP A 280 37.73 -9.01 -18.02
CA ASP A 280 36.97 -10.25 -18.21
C ASP A 280 37.51 -11.40 -17.34
N ALA A 281 38.83 -11.56 -17.28
CA ALA A 281 39.47 -12.58 -16.46
C ALA A 281 39.27 -12.30 -14.97
N ALA A 282 39.33 -11.03 -14.55
CA ALA A 282 39.07 -10.62 -13.18
C ALA A 282 37.61 -10.88 -12.76
N ILE A 283 36.62 -10.48 -13.57
CA ILE A 283 35.19 -10.75 -13.31
C ILE A 283 34.93 -12.25 -13.21
N ASN A 284 35.48 -13.02 -14.14
CA ASN A 284 35.32 -14.47 -14.15
C ASN A 284 35.88 -15.13 -12.89
N ASP A 285 37.08 -14.74 -12.45
CA ASP A 285 37.74 -15.37 -11.30
C ASP A 285 37.24 -14.85 -9.95
N LEU A 286 36.87 -13.57 -9.85
CA LEU A 286 36.43 -12.95 -8.58
C LEU A 286 34.92 -13.10 -8.34
N VAL A 287 34.12 -13.23 -9.40
CA VAL A 287 32.64 -13.21 -9.31
C VAL A 287 32.00 -14.45 -9.92
N LEU A 288 32.20 -14.72 -11.22
CA LEU A 288 31.38 -15.72 -11.93
C LEU A 288 31.68 -17.15 -11.47
N LYS A 289 32.94 -17.57 -11.46
CA LYS A 289 33.34 -18.92 -11.00
C LYS A 289 33.00 -19.16 -9.52
N PRO A 290 33.35 -18.26 -8.58
CA PRO A 290 33.03 -18.48 -7.16
C PRO A 290 31.53 -18.60 -6.87
N LEU A 291 30.70 -17.90 -7.65
CA LEU A 291 29.24 -17.93 -7.51
C LEU A 291 28.55 -18.97 -8.39
N GLY A 292 29.31 -19.68 -9.24
CA GLY A 292 28.78 -20.74 -10.12
C GLY A 292 27.85 -20.23 -11.22
N LEU A 293 28.04 -18.99 -11.69
CA LEU A 293 27.21 -18.36 -12.72
C LEU A 293 27.66 -18.82 -14.11
N LYS A 294 26.96 -19.80 -14.68
CA LYS A 294 27.41 -20.54 -15.88
C LYS A 294 26.96 -19.93 -17.20
N GLN A 295 25.89 -19.13 -17.18
CA GLN A 295 25.29 -18.47 -18.34
C GLN A 295 25.55 -16.96 -18.32
N THR A 296 26.43 -16.51 -17.43
CA THR A 296 26.87 -15.11 -17.33
C THR A 296 28.21 -14.95 -18.01
N TYR A 297 28.36 -13.91 -18.82
CA TYR A 297 29.64 -13.52 -19.40
C TYR A 297 29.89 -12.02 -19.15
N SER A 298 31.15 -11.62 -19.28
CA SER A 298 31.61 -10.25 -19.06
C SER A 298 31.42 -9.38 -20.32
N GLY A 299 32.41 -8.61 -20.77
CA GLY A 299 32.21 -7.62 -21.84
C GLY A 299 32.07 -8.20 -23.25
N ILE A 300 32.76 -9.31 -23.52
CA ILE A 300 32.84 -9.91 -24.86
C ILE A 300 31.75 -10.96 -25.03
N VAL A 301 30.94 -10.81 -26.08
CA VAL A 301 29.93 -11.81 -26.44
C VAL A 301 30.63 -13.11 -26.86
N PRO A 302 30.26 -14.27 -26.28
CA PRO A 302 30.87 -15.55 -26.66
C PRO A 302 30.65 -15.87 -28.14
N GLU A 303 31.66 -16.42 -28.82
CA GLU A 303 31.63 -16.74 -30.27
C GLU A 303 30.44 -17.64 -30.69
N ASN A 304 29.91 -18.44 -29.76
CA ASN A 304 28.84 -19.40 -30.01
C ASN A 304 27.52 -18.98 -29.35
N SER A 305 27.00 -17.77 -29.60
CA SER A 305 25.77 -17.12 -29.06
C SER A 305 24.45 -17.92 -29.10
N LYS A 306 24.49 -19.26 -29.27
CA LYS A 306 23.40 -20.24 -29.27
C LYS A 306 22.49 -20.18 -28.05
N ASN A 307 23.00 -19.77 -26.88
CA ASN A 307 22.19 -19.64 -25.66
C ASN A 307 21.62 -18.23 -25.47
N MET A 308 21.93 -17.28 -26.35
CA MET A 308 21.44 -15.91 -26.25
C MET A 308 20.15 -15.72 -27.04
N PHE A 309 19.23 -14.92 -26.54
CA PHE A 309 18.11 -14.44 -27.35
C PHE A 309 18.54 -13.24 -28.18
N ILE A 310 18.41 -13.35 -29.50
CA ILE A 310 18.76 -12.30 -30.46
C ILE A 310 17.47 -11.92 -31.21
N PRO A 311 16.94 -10.69 -31.04
CA PRO A 311 15.76 -10.23 -31.76
C PRO A 311 15.96 -10.27 -33.28
N ALA A 312 14.89 -10.54 -34.03
CA ALA A 312 14.98 -10.51 -35.48
C ALA A 312 15.29 -9.07 -35.97
N GLY A 313 16.29 -8.94 -36.84
CA GLY A 313 16.70 -7.65 -37.41
C GLY A 313 17.60 -6.79 -36.52
N SER A 314 18.05 -7.29 -35.36
CA SER A 314 19.01 -6.56 -34.53
C SER A 314 20.38 -6.45 -35.22
N ALA A 315 20.89 -5.24 -35.41
CA ALA A 315 22.18 -5.00 -36.07
C ALA A 315 23.37 -4.97 -35.09
N ASP A 316 23.16 -4.46 -33.87
CA ASP A 316 24.23 -4.17 -32.88
C ASP A 316 24.10 -5.05 -31.62
N TRP A 317 23.58 -6.27 -31.77
CA TRP A 317 23.29 -7.17 -30.64
C TRP A 317 24.56 -7.67 -29.95
N ASP A 318 25.66 -7.75 -30.70
CA ASP A 318 26.99 -8.16 -30.27
C ASP A 318 27.95 -6.98 -30.03
N ALA A 319 27.42 -5.76 -29.93
CA ALA A 319 28.23 -4.55 -29.83
C ALA A 319 29.26 -4.60 -28.68
N ASP A 320 30.51 -4.31 -29.02
CA ASP A 320 31.60 -4.10 -28.09
C ASP A 320 31.75 -2.60 -27.79
N ILE A 321 31.56 -2.21 -26.53
CA ILE A 321 31.65 -0.81 -26.07
C ILE A 321 33.03 -0.49 -25.44
N GLY A 322 34.03 -1.37 -25.62
CA GLY A 322 35.42 -1.15 -25.27
C GLY A 322 35.63 -0.87 -23.78
N VAL A 323 36.32 0.24 -23.48
CA VAL A 323 36.60 0.67 -22.09
C VAL A 323 35.35 0.85 -21.22
N PHE A 324 34.16 1.01 -21.82
CA PHE A 324 32.88 1.10 -21.11
C PHE A 324 32.23 -0.25 -20.82
N ALA A 325 32.84 -1.37 -21.22
CA ALA A 325 32.35 -2.72 -20.93
C ALA A 325 32.02 -2.98 -19.45
N PRO A 326 32.83 -2.52 -18.46
CA PRO A 326 32.52 -2.64 -17.04
C PRO A 326 31.21 -1.96 -16.63
N ALA A 327 30.74 -0.98 -17.40
CA ALA A 327 29.53 -0.25 -17.11
C ALA A 327 28.28 -0.87 -17.75
N GLY A 328 28.39 -1.70 -18.78
CA GLY A 328 27.21 -2.05 -19.59
C GLY A 328 27.22 -3.33 -20.41
N ALA A 329 28.35 -4.00 -20.62
CA ALA A 329 28.46 -5.00 -21.69
C ALA A 329 28.16 -6.45 -21.27
N MET A 330 27.87 -6.72 -20.00
CA MET A 330 27.64 -8.08 -19.52
C MET A 330 26.36 -8.69 -20.08
N GLY A 331 26.30 -10.02 -20.11
CA GLY A 331 25.09 -10.79 -20.39
C GLY A 331 24.88 -11.87 -19.35
N SER A 332 23.62 -12.19 -19.06
CA SER A 332 23.25 -13.24 -18.10
C SER A 332 21.85 -13.79 -18.39
N SER A 333 21.45 -14.83 -17.67
CA SER A 333 20.11 -15.43 -17.72
C SER A 333 19.34 -15.18 -16.42
N THR A 334 18.02 -15.38 -16.40
CA THR A 334 17.26 -15.22 -15.15
C THR A 334 17.70 -16.20 -14.07
N ALA A 335 18.07 -17.44 -14.42
CA ALA A 335 18.60 -18.42 -13.46
C ALA A 335 19.89 -17.95 -12.77
N ASP A 336 20.84 -17.41 -13.54
CA ASP A 336 22.09 -16.88 -12.99
C ASP A 336 21.85 -15.59 -12.20
N MET A 337 20.98 -14.69 -12.67
CA MET A 337 20.63 -13.45 -11.96
C MET A 337 19.97 -13.73 -10.61
N LEU A 338 19.03 -14.69 -10.54
CA LEU A 338 18.44 -15.14 -9.28
C LEU A 338 19.49 -15.76 -8.36
N SER A 339 20.41 -16.56 -8.91
CA SER A 339 21.51 -17.17 -8.14
C SER A 339 22.50 -16.14 -7.61
N PHE A 340 22.82 -15.12 -8.41
CA PHE A 340 23.64 -13.98 -8.03
C PHE A 340 23.02 -13.20 -6.87
N MET A 341 21.78 -12.73 -7.03
CA MET A 341 21.08 -11.97 -5.98
C MET A 341 20.88 -12.79 -4.71
N THR A 342 20.55 -14.07 -4.84
CA THR A 342 20.48 -15.01 -3.70
C THR A 342 21.83 -15.10 -2.99
N SER A 343 22.93 -15.17 -3.74
CA SER A 343 24.28 -15.21 -3.18
C SER A 343 24.67 -13.92 -2.47
N VAL A 344 24.18 -12.76 -2.93
CA VAL A 344 24.33 -11.49 -2.22
C VAL A 344 23.61 -11.54 -0.88
N LEU A 345 22.29 -11.79 -0.88
CA LEU A 345 21.50 -11.78 0.37
C LEU A 345 21.87 -12.90 1.35
N LYS A 346 22.39 -14.04 0.86
CA LYS A 346 22.95 -15.12 1.70
C LYS A 346 24.40 -14.92 2.12
N ASN A 347 25.01 -13.77 1.83
CA ASN A 347 26.40 -13.47 2.18
C ASN A 347 27.42 -14.48 1.61
N LYS A 348 27.14 -15.04 0.44
CA LYS A 348 28.10 -15.87 -0.33
C LYS A 348 28.95 -15.00 -1.25
N ALA A 349 28.40 -13.88 -1.72
CA ALA A 349 29.09 -12.92 -2.59
C ALA A 349 30.10 -12.04 -1.84
N LEU A 350 29.91 -11.78 -0.56
CA LEU A 350 30.83 -11.07 0.33
C LEU A 350 30.59 -11.58 1.76
N SER A 351 31.55 -11.35 2.65
CA SER A 351 31.33 -11.59 4.09
C SER A 351 30.08 -10.85 4.60
N PRO A 352 29.41 -11.35 5.65
CA PRO A 352 28.16 -10.75 6.14
C PRO A 352 28.26 -9.24 6.44
N SER A 353 29.38 -8.78 7.01
CA SER A 353 29.59 -7.35 7.26
C SER A 353 29.75 -6.53 5.99
N ASN A 354 30.45 -7.07 4.99
CA ASN A 354 30.70 -6.37 3.73
C ASN A 354 29.43 -6.34 2.86
N THR A 355 28.64 -7.41 2.84
CA THR A 355 27.30 -7.40 2.23
C THR A 355 26.40 -6.33 2.86
N ARG A 356 26.30 -6.30 4.20
CA ARG A 356 25.49 -5.29 4.89
C ARG A 356 25.95 -3.87 4.60
N ARG A 357 27.26 -3.63 4.47
CA ARG A 357 27.82 -2.32 4.10
C ARG A 357 27.53 -1.95 2.65
N TRP A 358 27.61 -2.92 1.75
CA TRP A 358 27.34 -2.73 0.32
C TRP A 358 25.87 -2.37 0.05
N LEU A 359 24.95 -2.96 0.82
CA LEU A 359 23.52 -2.64 0.81
C LEU A 359 23.19 -1.43 1.71
N LYS A 360 24.04 -0.40 1.76
CA LYS A 360 23.69 0.89 2.37
C LYS A 360 23.70 2.00 1.33
N PRO A 361 22.85 3.03 1.49
CA PRO A 361 22.99 4.23 0.69
C PRO A 361 24.34 4.88 0.97
N ASN A 362 25.00 5.33 -0.09
CA ASN A 362 26.18 6.20 -0.02
C ASN A 362 25.76 7.66 0.04
N THR A 363 24.65 8.03 -0.60
CA THR A 363 24.10 9.40 -0.59
C THR A 363 22.59 9.39 -0.80
N PHE A 364 21.92 10.46 -0.36
CA PHE A 364 20.51 10.71 -0.65
C PHE A 364 20.37 11.47 -1.97
N THR A 365 19.19 11.38 -2.59
CA THR A 365 18.81 12.30 -3.66
C THR A 365 17.99 13.46 -3.09
N SER A 366 17.49 14.36 -3.95
CA SER A 366 16.56 15.43 -3.56
C SER A 366 15.15 14.93 -3.19
N THR A 367 14.95 13.62 -3.04
CA THR A 367 13.66 13.00 -2.71
C THR A 367 13.82 12.03 -1.53
N TRP A 368 12.85 12.03 -0.61
CA TRP A 368 12.85 11.13 0.55
C TRP A 368 12.82 9.64 0.21
N SER A 369 12.24 9.30 -0.94
CA SER A 369 12.03 7.92 -1.37
C SER A 369 13.18 7.33 -2.19
N ALA A 370 14.26 8.10 -2.46
CA ALA A 370 15.35 7.59 -3.29
C ALA A 370 16.73 7.91 -2.72
N SER A 371 17.64 6.97 -2.87
CA SER A 371 19.05 7.09 -2.52
C SER A 371 19.93 6.31 -3.48
N VAL A 372 21.21 6.64 -3.51
CA VAL A 372 22.20 6.02 -4.40
C VAL A 372 23.22 5.25 -3.55
N GLY A 373 23.40 3.98 -3.88
CA GLY A 373 24.45 3.12 -3.34
C GLY A 373 25.55 2.88 -4.36
N SER A 374 26.37 1.84 -4.14
CA SER A 374 27.48 1.48 -5.03
C SER A 374 27.19 0.22 -5.84
N PRO A 375 26.48 0.22 -6.98
CA PRO A 375 25.89 1.35 -7.72
C PRO A 375 24.34 1.32 -7.63
N TRP A 376 23.81 0.94 -6.47
CA TRP A 376 22.38 0.66 -6.29
C TRP A 376 21.49 1.88 -6.52
N GLU A 377 20.37 1.68 -7.22
CA GLU A 377 19.20 2.56 -7.18
C GLU A 377 18.32 2.07 -6.02
N ILE A 378 18.32 2.78 -4.89
CA ILE A 378 17.63 2.35 -3.67
C ILE A 378 16.34 3.16 -3.53
N TYR A 379 15.20 2.47 -3.60
CA TYR A 379 13.88 3.06 -3.43
C TYR A 379 13.30 2.71 -2.06
N ARG A 380 12.84 3.72 -1.32
CA ARG A 380 12.19 3.58 -0.03
C ARG A 380 10.68 3.70 -0.20
N VAL A 381 9.95 2.72 0.33
CA VAL A 381 8.48 2.64 0.27
C VAL A 381 7.90 2.41 1.66
N ASP A 382 6.77 3.03 1.98
CA ASP A 382 6.14 3.05 3.33
C ASP A 382 4.65 2.63 3.31
N ASN A 383 4.18 1.99 2.24
CA ASN A 383 2.77 1.58 2.10
C ASN A 383 2.57 0.22 1.41
N LEU A 384 3.50 -0.72 1.61
CA LEU A 384 3.38 -2.08 1.06
C LEU A 384 2.99 -3.14 2.10
N THR A 385 3.02 -2.81 3.37
CA THR A 385 2.67 -3.74 4.47
C THR A 385 1.48 -3.23 5.26
N SER A 386 0.85 -4.09 6.07
CA SER A 386 -0.30 -3.71 6.90
C SER A 386 0.01 -2.54 7.84
N ASP A 387 1.23 -2.52 8.35
CA ASP A 387 1.77 -1.58 9.35
C ASP A 387 2.44 -0.33 8.76
N GLY A 388 2.46 -0.16 7.44
CA GLY A 388 3.03 1.04 6.79
C GLY A 388 4.52 1.26 7.06
N ARG A 389 5.27 0.20 7.42
CA ARG A 389 6.70 0.35 7.72
C ARG A 389 7.52 0.59 6.45
N ILE A 390 8.65 1.26 6.64
CA ILE A 390 9.64 1.49 5.59
C ILE A 390 10.26 0.17 5.13
N ILE A 391 10.30 -0.04 3.81
CA ILE A 391 11.06 -1.08 3.14
C ILE A 391 11.94 -0.43 2.08
N ASP A 392 13.23 -0.78 2.07
CA ASP A 392 14.16 -0.33 1.04
C ASP A 392 14.32 -1.43 -0.04
N LEU A 393 14.11 -1.04 -1.30
CA LEU A 393 14.24 -1.87 -2.48
C LEU A 393 15.59 -1.59 -3.13
N TYR A 394 16.45 -2.61 -3.25
CA TYR A 394 17.76 -2.47 -3.89
C TYR A 394 17.63 -2.87 -5.35
N THR A 395 17.61 -1.88 -6.23
CA THR A 395 17.28 -2.07 -7.64
C THR A 395 18.41 -1.64 -8.57
N LYS A 396 18.35 -2.15 -9.80
CA LYS A 396 19.14 -1.63 -10.91
C LYS A 396 18.45 -1.92 -12.24
N GLY A 397 18.21 -0.87 -13.02
CA GLY A 397 17.83 -1.00 -14.43
C GLY A 397 19.03 -1.08 -15.38
N GLY A 398 18.84 -1.63 -16.58
CA GLY A 398 19.87 -1.67 -17.62
C GLY A 398 19.33 -1.75 -19.04
N THR A 399 19.99 -1.01 -19.94
CA THR A 399 19.66 -0.97 -21.37
C THR A 399 20.93 -1.06 -22.21
N LEU A 400 20.91 -1.86 -23.27
CA LEU A 400 21.95 -1.86 -24.30
C LEU A 400 21.40 -2.44 -25.60
N SER A 401 21.55 -1.73 -26.74
CA SER A 401 21.25 -2.25 -28.08
C SER A 401 19.94 -3.03 -28.25
N GLY A 402 18.82 -2.50 -27.72
CA GLY A 402 17.50 -3.15 -27.80
C GLY A 402 17.22 -4.22 -26.74
N TYR A 403 18.14 -4.45 -25.81
CA TYR A 403 17.94 -5.24 -24.60
C TYR A 403 17.57 -4.34 -23.43
N GLN A 404 16.62 -4.80 -22.61
CA GLN A 404 16.08 -4.12 -21.45
C GLN A 404 16.11 -5.06 -20.26
N SER A 405 16.54 -4.57 -19.10
CA SER A 405 16.69 -5.38 -17.91
C SER A 405 16.34 -4.61 -16.64
N GLY A 406 15.85 -5.35 -15.65
CA GLY A 406 15.59 -4.87 -14.31
C GLY A 406 15.89 -5.95 -13.28
N MET A 407 16.35 -5.54 -12.11
CA MET A 407 16.53 -6.41 -10.96
C MET A 407 16.10 -5.69 -9.67
N ALA A 408 15.64 -6.48 -8.70
CA ALA A 408 15.36 -5.99 -7.36
C ALA A 408 15.70 -7.05 -6.30
N MET A 409 16.22 -6.58 -5.17
CA MET A 409 16.41 -7.37 -3.96
C MET A 409 15.71 -6.68 -2.79
N VAL A 410 15.01 -7.47 -1.97
CA VAL A 410 14.31 -7.00 -0.77
C VAL A 410 14.81 -7.81 0.43
N PRO A 411 15.85 -7.33 1.15
CA PRO A 411 16.44 -8.06 2.26
C PRO A 411 15.43 -8.47 3.34
N ASP A 412 14.46 -7.60 3.64
CA ASP A 412 13.44 -7.79 4.67
C ASP A 412 12.58 -9.04 4.45
N THR A 413 12.27 -9.38 3.20
CA THR A 413 11.46 -10.55 2.84
C THR A 413 12.27 -11.68 2.21
N GLY A 414 13.55 -11.44 1.92
CA GLY A 414 14.39 -12.38 1.17
C GLY A 414 13.94 -12.56 -0.29
N LEU A 415 13.23 -11.59 -0.86
CA LEU A 415 12.74 -11.64 -2.24
C LEU A 415 13.80 -11.15 -3.22
N VAL A 416 13.99 -11.88 -4.33
CA VAL A 416 14.84 -11.45 -5.46
C VAL A 416 14.09 -11.58 -6.78
N VAL A 417 14.22 -10.57 -7.65
CA VAL A 417 13.47 -10.43 -8.91
C VAL A 417 14.42 -10.09 -10.05
N SER A 418 14.28 -10.79 -11.18
CA SER A 418 14.99 -10.51 -12.43
C SER A 418 14.00 -10.41 -13.59
N VAL A 419 14.08 -9.32 -14.35
CA VAL A 419 13.30 -9.08 -15.57
C VAL A 419 14.28 -8.82 -16.72
N LEU A 420 14.26 -9.67 -17.74
CA LEU A 420 15.13 -9.57 -18.91
C LEU A 420 14.27 -9.58 -20.19
N GLY A 421 14.51 -8.65 -21.09
CA GLY A 421 13.81 -8.57 -22.36
C GLY A 421 14.71 -8.08 -23.49
N ALA A 422 14.38 -8.45 -24.72
CA ALA A 422 14.99 -7.83 -25.90
C ALA A 422 13.98 -7.73 -27.05
N GLY A 423 14.14 -6.72 -27.90
CA GLY A 423 13.31 -6.47 -29.06
C GLY A 423 12.55 -5.15 -29.00
N PRO A 424 11.91 -4.74 -30.10
CA PRO A 424 11.33 -3.41 -30.24
C PRO A 424 10.05 -3.17 -29.40
N GLU A 425 9.42 -4.23 -28.89
CA GLU A 425 8.16 -4.15 -28.12
C GLU A 425 8.41 -4.10 -26.61
N VAL A 426 9.67 -4.23 -26.18
CA VAL A 426 10.08 -4.06 -24.78
C VAL A 426 10.89 -2.76 -24.61
N SER A 427 10.45 -1.90 -23.70
CA SER A 427 11.14 -0.64 -23.36
C SER A 427 11.84 -0.72 -22.00
N SER A 428 12.77 0.21 -21.75
CA SER A 428 13.42 0.34 -20.44
C SER A 428 12.40 0.63 -19.33
N VAL A 429 11.42 1.48 -19.63
CA VAL A 429 10.29 1.79 -18.75
C VAL A 429 9.48 0.53 -18.45
N TRP A 430 9.21 -0.31 -19.45
CA TRP A 430 8.50 -1.57 -19.23
C TRP A 430 9.26 -2.50 -18.28
N ALA A 431 10.57 -2.68 -18.47
CA ALA A 431 11.38 -3.56 -17.60
C ALA A 431 11.45 -3.04 -16.15
N GLN A 432 11.57 -1.73 -15.96
CA GLN A 432 11.56 -1.10 -14.64
C GLN A 432 10.20 -1.22 -13.96
N LEU A 433 9.10 -0.88 -14.65
CA LEU A 433 7.75 -0.99 -14.10
C LEU A 433 7.39 -2.44 -13.79
N ALA A 434 7.72 -3.39 -14.68
CA ALA A 434 7.51 -4.82 -14.39
C ALA A 434 8.26 -5.26 -13.13
N THR A 435 9.52 -4.81 -12.96
CA THR A 435 10.31 -5.13 -11.75
C THR A 435 9.63 -4.59 -10.49
N LEU A 436 9.22 -3.31 -10.48
CA LEU A 436 8.59 -2.68 -9.33
C LEU A 436 7.20 -3.28 -9.04
N SER A 437 6.34 -3.45 -10.05
CA SER A 437 5.01 -4.03 -9.85
C SER A 437 5.05 -5.47 -9.33
N ILE A 438 6.04 -6.27 -9.73
CA ILE A 438 6.25 -7.62 -9.17
C ILE A 438 6.61 -7.54 -7.69
N VAL A 439 7.51 -6.62 -7.31
CA VAL A 439 7.92 -6.41 -5.93
C VAL A 439 6.75 -5.90 -5.08
N GLU A 440 6.01 -4.91 -5.56
CA GLU A 440 4.84 -4.33 -4.89
C GLU A 440 3.71 -5.35 -4.66
N ALA A 441 3.49 -6.26 -5.62
CA ALA A 441 2.50 -7.33 -5.48
C ALA A 441 2.94 -8.43 -4.49
N LEU A 442 4.24 -8.73 -4.42
CA LEU A 442 4.74 -9.85 -3.61
C LEU A 442 5.11 -9.47 -2.19
N ILE A 443 5.58 -8.25 -1.91
CA ILE A 443 5.93 -7.83 -0.54
C ILE A 443 4.76 -8.05 0.46
N PRO A 444 3.51 -7.63 0.19
CA PRO A 444 2.41 -7.86 1.11
C PRO A 444 2.15 -9.35 1.36
N ALA A 445 2.22 -10.17 0.31
CA ALA A 445 2.02 -11.62 0.41
C ALA A 445 3.15 -12.32 1.19
N MET A 446 4.39 -11.87 0.99
CA MET A 446 5.56 -12.35 1.74
C MET A 446 5.51 -11.92 3.21
N ASP A 447 5.03 -10.70 3.51
CA ASP A 447 4.82 -10.24 4.89
C ASP A 447 3.76 -11.08 5.60
N LEU A 448 2.64 -11.38 4.93
CA LEU A 448 1.61 -12.24 5.50
C LEU A 448 2.14 -13.65 5.80
N ALA A 449 2.89 -14.23 4.85
CA ALA A 449 3.54 -15.52 5.07
C ALA A 449 4.54 -15.47 6.24
N ALA A 450 5.33 -14.40 6.35
CA ALA A 450 6.25 -14.19 7.46
C ALA A 450 5.53 -14.10 8.80
N ARG A 451 4.41 -13.37 8.87
CA ARG A 451 3.58 -13.22 10.06
C ARG A 451 2.96 -14.55 10.50
N ASP A 452 2.41 -15.32 9.58
CA ASP A 452 1.81 -16.62 9.91
C ASP A 452 2.85 -17.64 10.38
N GLU A 453 4.02 -17.70 9.71
CA GLU A 453 5.15 -18.51 10.16
C GLU A 453 5.66 -18.04 11.53
N ALA A 454 5.84 -16.74 11.74
CA ALA A 454 6.29 -16.18 13.00
C ALA A 454 5.29 -16.45 14.14
N LYS A 455 3.98 -16.35 13.86
CA LYS A 455 2.92 -16.65 14.83
C LYS A 455 2.99 -18.09 15.28
N ALA A 456 3.15 -19.02 14.35
CA ALA A 456 3.29 -20.44 14.65
C ALA A 456 4.60 -20.79 15.36
N ARG A 457 5.67 -20.00 15.15
CA ARG A 457 7.01 -20.28 15.70
C ARG A 457 7.29 -19.62 17.05
N PHE A 458 6.74 -18.45 17.33
CA PHE A 458 7.15 -17.61 18.46
C PHE A 458 6.04 -17.31 19.47
N SER A 459 4.76 -17.32 19.07
CA SER A 459 3.67 -16.94 19.98
C SER A 459 3.44 -17.98 21.08
N GLY A 460 3.18 -17.50 22.31
CA GLY A 460 2.80 -18.33 23.45
C GLY A 460 3.24 -17.74 24.79
N VAL A 461 2.94 -18.49 25.86
CA VAL A 461 3.39 -18.15 27.21
C VAL A 461 4.67 -18.92 27.50
N TYR A 462 5.70 -18.17 27.86
CA TYR A 462 7.01 -18.67 28.23
C TYR A 462 7.14 -18.58 29.75
N VAL A 463 7.44 -19.70 30.39
CA VAL A 463 7.54 -19.81 31.84
C VAL A 463 8.92 -20.36 32.20
N GLU A 464 9.57 -19.75 33.19
CA GLU A 464 10.71 -20.39 33.85
C GLU A 464 10.28 -20.99 35.19
N GLU A 465 10.60 -22.28 35.36
CA GLU A 465 10.04 -23.12 36.42
C GLU A 465 10.65 -22.86 37.81
N LYS A 466 11.85 -22.29 37.91
CA LYS A 466 12.56 -22.09 39.19
C LYS A 466 12.14 -20.81 39.89
N THR A 467 11.93 -19.73 39.14
CA THR A 467 11.58 -18.41 39.65
C THR A 467 10.12 -18.06 39.47
N GLY A 468 9.39 -18.83 38.65
CA GLY A 468 8.03 -18.48 38.26
C GLY A 468 7.98 -17.26 37.32
N SER A 469 9.12 -16.82 36.77
CA SER A 469 9.16 -15.73 35.79
C SER A 469 8.36 -16.12 34.55
N THR A 470 7.60 -15.18 34.01
CA THR A 470 6.77 -15.40 32.82
C THR A 470 6.90 -14.26 31.82
N LEU A 471 6.65 -14.58 30.55
CA LEU A 471 6.37 -13.59 29.52
C LEU A 471 5.42 -14.17 28.49
N THR A 472 4.65 -13.31 27.83
CA THR A 472 3.75 -13.71 26.75
C THR A 472 4.20 -13.06 25.45
N LEU A 473 4.33 -13.87 24.40
CA LEU A 473 4.56 -13.41 23.05
C LEU A 473 3.32 -13.62 22.19
N SER A 474 2.95 -12.61 21.41
CA SER A 474 1.87 -12.69 20.43
C SER A 474 2.19 -11.88 19.18
N LEU A 475 1.27 -11.88 18.22
CA LEU A 475 1.31 -11.08 17.01
C LEU A 475 -0.03 -10.39 16.78
N ASP A 476 0.04 -9.15 16.35
CA ASP A 476 -1.07 -8.33 15.88
C ASP A 476 -0.69 -7.69 14.52
N GLU A 477 -1.42 -6.66 14.10
CA GLU A 477 -1.24 -5.98 12.81
C GLU A 477 0.02 -5.10 12.70
N TRP A 478 0.67 -4.77 13.82
CA TRP A 478 1.80 -3.85 13.91
C TRP A 478 3.16 -4.56 13.72
N PRO A 479 4.29 -3.82 13.62
CA PRO A 479 5.61 -4.42 13.42
C PRO A 479 6.12 -5.18 14.66
N GLY A 480 6.78 -6.32 14.43
CA GLY A 480 7.46 -7.09 15.47
C GLY A 480 6.52 -7.94 16.35
N LEU A 481 7.11 -8.81 17.18
CA LEU A 481 6.33 -9.62 18.14
C LEU A 481 5.90 -8.75 19.32
N VAL A 482 4.65 -8.91 19.78
CA VAL A 482 4.18 -8.28 21.01
C VAL A 482 4.77 -9.01 22.21
N LEU A 483 5.44 -8.30 23.11
CA LEU A 483 5.83 -8.76 24.44
C LEU A 483 4.86 -8.16 25.46
N SER A 484 4.16 -9.01 26.19
CA SER A 484 3.23 -8.62 27.27
C SER A 484 3.34 -9.55 28.47
N ASN A 485 2.68 -9.19 29.59
CA ASN A 485 2.67 -9.97 30.82
C ASN A 485 4.08 -10.43 31.25
N TRP A 486 5.04 -9.51 31.25
CA TRP A 486 6.44 -9.83 31.54
C TRP A 486 6.72 -9.69 33.03
N THR A 487 6.84 -10.83 33.70
CA THR A 487 7.12 -10.93 35.13
C THR A 487 8.50 -11.58 35.37
N ALA A 488 9.34 -10.95 36.17
CA ALA A 488 10.63 -11.48 36.60
C ALA A 488 10.62 -11.71 38.13
N ARG A 489 10.63 -12.96 38.61
CA ARG A 489 10.55 -13.32 40.05
C ARG A 489 9.43 -12.58 40.79
N ASP A 490 8.20 -12.67 40.27
CA ASP A 490 7.01 -11.96 40.76
C ASP A 490 7.00 -10.42 40.59
N PHE A 491 8.01 -9.85 39.94
CA PHE A 491 8.04 -8.42 39.63
C PHE A 491 7.53 -8.13 38.22
N ASP A 492 6.44 -7.36 38.12
CA ASP A 492 5.90 -6.94 36.83
C ASP A 492 6.77 -5.86 36.19
N VAL A 493 7.45 -6.22 35.10
CA VAL A 493 8.53 -5.40 34.53
C VAL A 493 7.97 -4.18 33.80
N LEU A 494 6.94 -4.36 32.96
CA LEU A 494 6.49 -3.31 32.02
C LEU A 494 5.91 -2.07 32.73
N PRO A 495 4.98 -2.18 33.70
CA PRO A 495 4.47 -1.04 34.47
C PRO A 495 5.54 -0.39 35.36
N ASN A 496 6.63 -1.09 35.65
CA ASN A 496 7.71 -0.63 36.52
C ASN A 496 8.96 -0.19 35.74
N LEU A 497 8.91 -0.03 34.41
CA LEU A 497 10.07 0.33 33.60
C LEU A 497 10.80 1.61 34.05
N ASN A 498 10.06 2.60 34.58
CA ASN A 498 10.62 3.84 35.12
C ASN A 498 11.67 3.60 36.22
N ARG A 499 11.53 2.51 36.99
CA ARG A 499 12.41 2.19 38.12
C ARG A 499 13.80 1.74 37.71
N PHE A 500 13.95 1.29 36.46
CA PHE A 500 15.23 0.89 35.89
C PHE A 500 16.03 2.07 35.34
N GLN A 501 15.48 3.30 35.37
CA GLN A 501 16.22 4.51 35.02
C GLN A 501 17.17 4.94 36.16
N PRO A 502 18.37 5.46 35.85
CA PRO A 502 19.30 5.98 36.86
C PRO A 502 18.61 7.01 37.77
N GLY A 503 18.68 6.79 39.09
CA GLY A 503 18.11 7.68 40.10
C GLY A 503 16.60 7.53 40.35
N ARG A 504 15.89 6.62 39.69
CA ARG A 504 14.43 6.43 39.82
C ARG A 504 14.00 5.10 40.47
N TYR A 505 14.90 4.40 41.15
CA TYR A 505 14.63 3.07 41.74
C TYR A 505 13.47 3.05 42.77
N ASN A 506 13.21 4.18 43.42
CA ASN A 506 12.10 4.39 44.37
C ASN A 506 10.81 4.93 43.70
N ASP A 507 10.81 5.11 42.39
CA ASP A 507 9.65 5.62 41.65
C ASP A 507 8.53 4.57 41.66
N THR A 508 7.37 4.93 42.21
CA THR A 508 6.19 4.04 42.25
C THR A 508 5.14 4.41 41.21
N THR A 509 5.46 5.33 40.29
CA THR A 509 4.56 5.69 39.19
C THR A 509 4.53 4.59 38.14
N ASP A 510 3.32 4.19 37.73
CA ASP A 510 3.13 3.28 36.59
C ASP A 510 3.72 3.95 35.34
N SER A 511 4.58 3.24 34.62
CA SER A 511 5.17 3.69 33.37
C SER A 511 4.13 3.95 32.27
N GLY A 512 2.92 3.38 32.41
CA GLY A 512 1.88 3.37 31.38
C GLY A 512 2.13 2.33 30.28
N ILE A 513 3.30 1.69 30.25
CA ILE A 513 3.68 0.74 29.20
C ILE A 513 3.03 -0.62 29.48
N LYS A 514 2.11 -1.02 28.60
CA LYS A 514 1.39 -2.31 28.70
C LYS A 514 1.99 -3.41 27.82
N SER A 515 2.74 -3.04 26.79
CA SER A 515 3.44 -3.98 25.90
C SER A 515 4.71 -3.37 25.31
N ALA A 516 5.60 -4.23 24.83
CA ALA A 516 6.78 -3.88 24.05
C ALA A 516 6.81 -4.66 22.74
N ARG A 517 7.69 -4.29 21.80
CA ARG A 517 7.86 -4.99 20.51
C ARG A 517 9.23 -5.63 20.39
N LEU A 518 9.29 -6.92 20.07
CA LEU A 518 10.55 -7.60 19.78
C LEU A 518 10.84 -7.60 18.27
N TYR A 519 12.08 -7.24 17.94
CA TYR A 519 12.60 -7.23 16.56
C TYR A 519 13.86 -8.07 16.44
N PRO A 520 14.06 -8.79 15.32
CA PRO A 520 15.28 -9.56 15.09
C PRO A 520 16.48 -8.63 14.87
N THR A 521 17.64 -9.01 15.41
CA THR A 521 18.88 -8.23 15.23
C THR A 521 19.69 -8.66 14.00
N GLY A 522 19.35 -9.80 13.41
CA GLY A 522 20.17 -10.48 12.40
C GLY A 522 21.42 -11.18 12.95
N ILE A 523 21.60 -11.21 14.29
CA ILE A 523 22.63 -12.02 14.95
C ILE A 523 22.00 -13.38 15.25
N GLU A 524 22.33 -14.38 14.43
CA GLU A 524 21.79 -15.73 14.57
C GLU A 524 22.78 -16.82 14.18
N ASN A 525 22.54 -18.03 14.68
CA ASN A 525 23.13 -19.29 14.24
C ASN A 525 22.02 -20.35 14.13
N GLU A 526 22.37 -21.60 13.79
CA GLU A 526 21.40 -22.67 13.58
C GLU A 526 20.49 -22.97 14.79
N SER A 527 20.95 -22.65 16.00
CA SER A 527 20.28 -22.98 17.25
C SER A 527 19.77 -21.78 18.03
N CYS A 528 20.15 -20.55 17.65
CA CYS A 528 19.88 -19.36 18.45
C CYS A 528 19.79 -18.08 17.60
N ALA A 529 18.86 -17.18 17.90
CA ALA A 529 18.81 -15.83 17.31
C ALA A 529 18.56 -14.75 18.37
N ALA A 530 19.29 -13.64 18.26
CA ALA A 530 19.14 -12.49 19.14
C ALA A 530 18.12 -11.47 18.61
N TRP A 531 17.35 -10.92 19.53
CA TRP A 531 16.25 -10.00 19.33
C TRP A 531 16.35 -8.84 20.33
N ARG A 532 15.72 -7.71 19.99
CA ARG A 532 15.66 -6.51 20.84
C ARG A 532 14.22 -6.11 21.11
N ALA A 533 13.90 -5.86 22.38
CA ALA A 533 12.67 -5.20 22.78
C ALA A 533 12.78 -3.69 22.55
N VAL A 534 11.74 -3.11 21.97
CA VAL A 534 11.55 -1.67 21.87
C VAL A 534 10.32 -1.33 22.67
N PHE A 535 10.51 -0.42 23.63
CA PHE A 535 9.47 0.09 24.49
C PHE A 535 8.92 1.38 23.86
N PRO A 536 7.60 1.52 23.67
CA PRO A 536 7.03 2.75 23.15
C PRO A 536 7.28 3.88 24.14
N THR A 537 7.88 4.97 23.67
CA THR A 537 8.22 6.13 24.51
C THR A 537 7.17 7.23 24.46
N LEU A 538 6.32 7.23 23.43
CA LEU A 538 5.27 8.21 23.17
C LEU A 538 4.04 7.48 22.62
N SER A 539 2.87 8.06 22.83
CA SER A 539 1.68 7.78 22.02
C SER A 539 1.75 8.51 20.67
N ASP A 540 0.93 8.09 19.70
CA ASP A 540 0.83 8.77 18.40
C ASP A 540 0.43 10.25 18.57
N ASN A 541 -0.51 10.56 19.49
CA ASN A 541 -0.93 11.95 19.76
C ASN A 541 0.22 12.81 20.31
N GLU A 542 1.02 12.27 21.23
CA GLU A 542 2.19 12.98 21.76
C GLU A 542 3.26 13.17 20.68
N ALA A 543 3.47 12.16 19.83
CA ALA A 543 4.39 12.23 18.71
C ALA A 543 3.97 13.30 17.70
N GLU A 544 2.70 13.32 17.29
CA GLU A 544 2.12 14.32 16.38
C GLU A 544 2.21 15.74 16.95
N MET A 545 1.96 15.90 18.26
CA MET A 545 2.11 17.20 18.92
C MET A 545 3.56 17.70 18.85
N ILE A 546 4.54 16.85 19.15
CA ILE A 546 5.97 17.22 19.08
C ILE A 546 6.38 17.50 17.63
N GLU A 547 5.93 16.68 16.69
CA GLU A 547 6.23 16.84 15.26
C GLU A 547 5.60 18.10 14.68
N GLY A 548 4.42 18.51 15.16
CA GLY A 548 3.78 19.78 14.80
C GLY A 548 4.60 21.03 15.18
N LEU A 549 5.54 20.90 16.11
CA LEU A 549 6.46 21.99 16.51
C LEU A 549 7.69 22.12 15.60
N THR A 550 7.90 21.18 14.67
CA THR A 550 9.06 21.15 13.78
C THR A 550 8.67 20.96 12.31
N LYS A 551 9.62 21.16 11.41
CA LYS A 551 9.50 20.77 9.99
C LYS A 551 10.20 19.44 9.69
N VAL A 552 10.83 18.83 10.70
CA VAL A 552 11.51 17.53 10.58
C VAL A 552 10.46 16.42 10.71
N LYS A 553 10.21 15.73 9.59
CA LYS A 553 9.29 14.58 9.55
C LYS A 553 9.82 13.45 10.44
N ASP A 554 8.93 12.79 11.18
CA ASP A 554 9.22 11.63 12.03
C ASP A 554 10.33 11.87 13.09
N VAL A 555 10.51 13.13 13.55
CA VAL A 555 11.58 13.49 14.50
C VAL A 555 11.51 12.71 15.81
N THR A 556 10.32 12.19 16.14
CA THR A 556 10.07 11.43 17.36
C THR A 556 10.49 9.96 17.25
N CYS A 557 10.79 9.46 16.04
CA CYS A 557 11.28 8.10 15.83
C CYS A 557 12.76 7.94 16.18
N ILE A 558 13.03 7.93 17.49
CA ILE A 558 14.38 7.86 18.08
C ILE A 558 14.79 6.47 18.55
N THR A 559 14.14 5.39 18.11
CA THR A 559 14.41 4.01 18.56
C THR A 559 15.88 3.63 18.52
N TRP A 560 16.61 4.05 17.49
CA TRP A 560 18.04 3.76 17.35
C TRP A 560 18.89 4.38 18.47
N HIS A 561 18.44 5.46 19.10
CA HIS A 561 19.08 6.04 20.28
C HIS A 561 18.70 5.33 21.59
N MET A 562 17.55 4.63 21.61
CA MET A 562 16.93 4.07 22.82
C MET A 562 17.23 2.59 23.04
N LEU A 563 17.68 1.88 22.01
CA LEU A 563 18.18 0.51 22.15
C LEU A 563 19.41 0.47 23.06
N ASP A 564 19.52 -0.60 23.83
CA ASP A 564 20.64 -0.90 24.73
C ASP A 564 20.86 0.12 25.87
N ARG A 565 19.77 0.62 26.48
CA ARG A 565 19.84 1.65 27.55
C ARG A 565 19.59 1.13 28.96
N PHE A 566 18.77 0.10 29.11
CA PHE A 566 18.50 -0.52 30.41
C PHE A 566 19.48 -1.65 30.64
N ILE A 567 20.66 -1.34 31.19
CA ILE A 567 21.76 -2.32 31.36
C ILE A 567 21.89 -2.73 32.82
N TYR A 568 21.94 -4.03 33.08
CA TYR A 568 22.25 -4.63 34.37
C TYR A 568 23.44 -5.58 34.23
N ASN A 569 24.49 -5.38 35.02
CA ASN A 569 25.73 -6.18 34.96
C ASN A 569 26.34 -6.32 33.55
N GLY A 570 26.29 -5.25 32.75
CA GLY A 570 26.81 -5.23 31.37
C GLY A 570 25.91 -5.93 30.33
N LEU A 571 24.73 -6.40 30.73
CA LEU A 571 23.75 -7.04 29.87
C LEU A 571 22.48 -6.20 29.77
N SER A 572 21.97 -6.05 28.55
CA SER A 572 20.84 -5.15 28.29
C SER A 572 19.50 -5.84 28.48
N MET A 573 18.62 -5.32 29.32
CA MET A 573 17.28 -5.84 29.61
C MET A 573 16.42 -6.03 28.36
N ASP A 574 16.69 -5.26 27.31
CA ASP A 574 16.01 -5.37 26.02
C ASP A 574 16.48 -6.53 25.14
N HIS A 575 17.47 -7.30 25.58
CA HIS A 575 18.06 -8.40 24.83
C HIS A 575 17.30 -9.70 25.04
N PHE A 576 16.92 -10.36 23.94
CA PHE A 576 16.28 -11.67 23.99
C PHE A 576 16.98 -12.64 23.03
N GLU A 577 17.19 -13.87 23.46
CA GLU A 577 17.74 -14.94 22.63
C GLU A 577 16.73 -16.06 22.48
N PHE A 578 16.25 -16.29 21.26
CA PHE A 578 15.39 -17.44 20.96
C PHE A 578 16.25 -18.65 20.63
N LYS A 579 16.01 -19.77 21.32
CA LYS A 579 16.66 -21.05 21.04
C LYS A 579 15.72 -21.98 20.27
N TYR A 580 16.23 -22.55 19.18
CA TYR A 580 15.45 -23.35 18.25
C TYR A 580 15.53 -24.85 18.52
N GLY A 581 14.39 -25.52 18.44
CA GLY A 581 14.30 -26.97 18.32
C GLY A 581 14.73 -27.46 16.94
N ARG A 582 14.89 -28.79 16.78
CA ARG A 582 15.20 -29.40 15.47
C ARG A 582 14.09 -29.19 14.42
N ASP A 583 12.88 -28.87 14.85
CA ASP A 583 11.72 -28.53 14.03
C ASP A 583 11.67 -27.03 13.65
N GLY A 584 12.66 -26.22 14.08
CA GLY A 584 12.73 -24.80 13.80
C GLY A 584 11.79 -23.92 14.65
N LYS A 585 11.04 -24.52 15.59
CA LYS A 585 10.23 -23.78 16.57
C LYS A 585 11.10 -23.22 17.68
N ALA A 586 10.74 -22.05 18.19
CA ALA A 586 11.37 -21.54 19.40
C ALA A 586 10.86 -22.36 20.58
N ASN A 587 11.75 -23.15 21.19
CA ASN A 587 11.40 -23.94 22.37
C ASN A 587 11.64 -23.15 23.64
N ASN A 588 12.71 -22.35 23.63
CA ASN A 588 13.12 -21.55 24.78
C ASN A 588 13.47 -20.13 24.36
N ILE A 589 13.34 -19.19 25.31
CA ILE A 589 13.85 -17.82 25.20
C ILE A 589 14.73 -17.53 26.42
N CYS A 590 15.83 -16.79 26.21
CA CYS A 590 16.69 -16.29 27.28
C CYS A 590 16.66 -14.75 27.27
N ASN A 591 16.70 -14.13 28.46
CA ASN A 591 16.74 -12.69 28.63
C ASN A 591 17.72 -12.32 29.77
N THR A 592 18.25 -11.11 29.71
CA THR A 592 19.33 -10.53 30.53
C THR A 592 18.92 -10.00 31.89
N LEU A 593 17.63 -9.79 32.17
CA LEU A 593 17.16 -9.47 33.52
C LEU A 593 17.52 -10.55 34.54
N ASP A 594 17.95 -11.71 34.06
CA ASP A 594 18.43 -12.80 34.90
C ASP A 594 19.59 -13.55 34.25
N LEU A 595 20.75 -13.48 34.91
CA LEU A 595 21.90 -14.35 34.64
C LEU A 595 21.44 -15.82 34.74
N VAL A 596 21.14 -16.43 33.58
CA VAL A 596 20.82 -17.86 33.37
C VAL A 596 19.38 -18.29 33.70
N ILE A 597 18.37 -17.68 33.07
CA ILE A 597 16.98 -18.19 33.04
C ILE A 597 16.60 -18.58 31.62
N GLU A 598 16.12 -19.82 31.48
CA GLU A 598 15.65 -20.40 30.22
C GLU A 598 14.15 -20.62 30.33
N TYR A 599 13.37 -19.72 29.73
CA TYR A 599 11.92 -19.86 29.73
C TYR A 599 11.54 -20.92 28.70
N LYS A 600 10.72 -21.89 29.08
CA LYS A 600 10.20 -22.91 28.16
C LYS A 600 8.81 -22.50 27.68
N LEU A 601 8.55 -22.71 26.39
CA LEU A 601 7.21 -22.57 25.84
C LEU A 601 6.28 -23.58 26.54
N GLN A 602 5.22 -23.09 27.19
CA GLN A 602 4.28 -23.96 27.88
C GLN A 602 3.49 -24.79 26.86
N ALA A 603 3.60 -26.12 26.95
CA ALA A 603 2.80 -27.01 26.11
C ALA A 603 1.31 -26.74 26.37
N PRO A 604 0.45 -26.68 25.33
CA PRO A 604 -0.98 -26.49 25.53
C PRO A 604 -1.48 -27.58 26.48
N HIS A 605 -2.10 -27.17 27.59
CA HIS A 605 -2.60 -28.11 28.60
C HIS A 605 -3.66 -29.03 27.97
N GLN A 606 -3.23 -30.21 27.53
CA GLN A 606 -4.12 -31.36 27.33
C GLN A 606 -4.61 -31.81 28.70
N ARG A 607 -5.80 -31.37 29.12
CA ARG A 607 -6.58 -32.14 30.08
C ARG A 607 -7.13 -33.36 29.35
N THR A 608 -6.44 -34.49 29.49
CA THR A 608 -6.91 -35.80 29.06
C THR A 608 -8.01 -36.30 30.01
N HIS A 609 -9.24 -36.44 29.51
CA HIS A 609 -10.06 -37.58 29.92
C HIS A 609 -9.72 -38.76 28.99
N LYS A 610 -9.04 -39.77 29.54
CA LYS A 610 -8.95 -41.14 28.97
C LYS A 610 -10.37 -41.75 29.06
N SER A 611 -10.94 -42.50 28.11
CA SER A 611 -10.41 -43.57 27.25
C SER A 611 -11.34 -43.87 26.05
N ALA A 612 -10.80 -43.99 24.82
CA ALA A 612 -10.75 -45.19 23.97
C ALA A 612 -11.79 -45.22 22.81
N PRO A 613 -11.64 -46.10 21.80
CA PRO A 613 -10.88 -45.88 20.56
C PRO A 613 -11.79 -45.75 19.31
N MET A 614 -11.19 -45.29 18.21
CA MET A 614 -11.78 -45.30 16.87
C MET A 614 -12.32 -46.69 16.51
N HIS A 615 -13.63 -46.80 16.26
CA HIS A 615 -14.18 -47.21 14.95
C HIS A 615 -15.72 -47.19 14.87
N LYS A 616 -16.21 -46.47 13.85
CA LYS A 616 -17.49 -46.58 13.10
C LYS A 616 -18.82 -46.35 13.87
N VAL A 617 -19.88 -46.12 13.07
CA VAL A 617 -21.32 -45.93 13.38
C VAL A 617 -21.70 -44.43 13.45
N THR A 618 -22.40 -43.81 12.48
CA THR A 618 -23.72 -44.09 11.86
C THR A 618 -24.90 -43.96 12.84
N ARG A 619 -25.51 -42.77 12.91
CA ARG A 619 -26.88 -42.44 13.36
C ARG A 619 -27.28 -42.64 14.84
N LEU A 620 -27.66 -41.54 15.50
CA LEU A 620 -28.98 -41.15 16.09
C LEU A 620 -28.69 -39.94 17.02
N MET A 621 -29.14 -38.68 16.84
CA MET A 621 -30.49 -38.10 16.69
C MET A 621 -31.52 -38.59 17.73
N ALA A 622 -31.61 -37.90 18.88
CA ALA A 622 -32.84 -37.54 19.61
C ALA A 622 -32.52 -36.96 21.02
N GLY A 623 -33.12 -35.81 21.38
CA GLY A 623 -33.57 -35.58 22.76
C GLY A 623 -32.81 -34.62 23.67
N LEU A 624 -32.61 -33.35 23.28
CA LEU A 624 -32.72 -32.21 24.19
C LEU A 624 -33.01 -30.94 23.36
N SER A 625 -34.26 -30.87 22.91
CA SER A 625 -34.93 -29.67 22.45
C SER A 625 -35.63 -29.03 23.65
N ALA A 626 -35.19 -27.85 24.09
CA ALA A 626 -36.04 -26.84 24.72
C ALA A 626 -35.29 -25.51 24.78
N LEU A 627 -35.80 -24.51 24.04
CA LEU A 627 -35.41 -23.10 23.99
C LEU A 627 -34.14 -22.74 23.21
N LEU A 628 -34.09 -23.22 21.97
CA LEU A 628 -33.43 -22.53 20.85
C LEU A 628 -34.54 -22.16 19.84
N PRO A 629 -34.75 -20.90 19.45
CA PRO A 629 -35.28 -20.64 18.13
C PRO A 629 -34.16 -20.99 17.14
N ALA A 630 -34.43 -21.97 16.29
CA ALA A 630 -33.52 -22.46 15.28
C ALA A 630 -33.07 -21.33 14.33
N LEU A 631 -31.77 -21.15 14.14
CA LEU A 631 -31.22 -20.57 12.91
C LEU A 631 -30.72 -21.74 12.06
N ALA A 632 -31.65 -22.25 11.26
CA ALA A 632 -31.30 -23.09 10.12
C ALA A 632 -30.38 -22.29 9.20
N THR A 633 -29.29 -22.90 8.75
CA THR A 633 -28.65 -22.50 7.49
C THR A 633 -29.71 -22.62 6.39
N PRO A 634 -30.12 -21.52 5.71
CA PRO A 634 -31.08 -21.66 4.63
C PRO A 634 -30.36 -22.28 3.44
N THR A 635 -30.74 -23.52 3.12
CA THR A 635 -30.71 -24.01 1.75
C THR A 635 -31.31 -22.94 0.83
N GLY A 636 -30.64 -22.62 -0.27
CA GLY A 636 -30.93 -21.47 -1.15
C GLY A 636 -32.41 -21.11 -1.25
N TYR A 637 -32.79 -20.00 -0.63
CA TYR A 637 -34.06 -19.34 -0.89
C TYR A 637 -34.05 -18.82 -2.33
N ALA A 638 -35.05 -19.20 -3.13
CA ALA A 638 -35.27 -18.54 -4.41
C ALA A 638 -35.84 -17.15 -4.14
N LYS A 639 -35.02 -16.09 -4.28
CA LYS A 639 -35.46 -14.70 -4.12
C LYS A 639 -36.68 -14.43 -5.02
N ASN A 640 -37.81 -14.06 -4.42
CA ASN A 640 -39.02 -13.70 -5.14
C ASN A 640 -39.10 -12.17 -5.29
N CYS A 641 -38.57 -11.66 -6.39
CA CYS A 641 -38.49 -10.22 -6.66
C CYS A 641 -39.01 -9.87 -8.05
N VAL A 642 -39.55 -8.66 -8.17
CA VAL A 642 -40.04 -8.08 -9.43
C VAL A 642 -39.36 -6.74 -9.66
N GLN A 643 -38.83 -6.54 -10.87
CA GLN A 643 -38.22 -5.28 -11.27
C GLN A 643 -39.27 -4.36 -11.91
N LEU A 644 -39.31 -3.11 -11.48
CA LEU A 644 -40.32 -2.13 -11.83
C LEU A 644 -39.68 -0.89 -12.45
N GLN A 645 -40.41 -0.29 -13.39
CA GLN A 645 -40.22 1.10 -13.79
C GLN A 645 -41.48 1.87 -13.39
N VAL A 646 -41.36 2.63 -12.31
CA VAL A 646 -42.45 3.35 -11.65
C VAL A 646 -42.50 4.79 -12.19
N PRO A 647 -43.56 5.22 -12.89
CA PRO A 647 -43.75 6.62 -13.20
C PRO A 647 -44.18 7.37 -11.93
N VAL A 648 -43.34 8.29 -11.47
CA VAL A 648 -43.57 9.09 -10.26
C VAL A 648 -43.71 10.55 -10.63
N THR A 649 -44.90 11.11 -10.42
CA THR A 649 -45.14 12.55 -10.58
C THR A 649 -44.85 13.24 -9.26
N ALA A 650 -43.80 14.06 -9.22
CA ALA A 650 -43.34 14.72 -8.00
C ALA A 650 -43.10 16.21 -8.24
N SER A 651 -43.24 17.01 -7.18
CA SER A 651 -42.88 18.42 -7.18
C SER A 651 -42.16 18.81 -5.90
N ALA A 652 -41.19 19.71 -6.03
CA ALA A 652 -40.44 20.27 -4.93
C ALA A 652 -40.03 21.72 -5.22
N ASN A 653 -39.73 22.48 -4.17
CA ASN A 653 -39.09 23.79 -4.29
C ASN A 653 -37.58 23.61 -4.14
N ASN A 654 -36.87 23.59 -5.26
CA ASN A 654 -35.42 23.43 -5.30
C ASN A 654 -34.73 24.80 -5.25
N THR A 655 -33.43 24.80 -4.98
CA THR A 655 -32.64 26.02 -4.90
C THR A 655 -31.78 26.18 -6.16
N ARG A 656 -31.73 27.39 -6.72
CA ARG A 656 -30.71 27.76 -7.70
C ARG A 656 -29.43 28.14 -6.96
N TYR A 657 -28.41 27.31 -7.16
CA TYR A 657 -27.07 27.59 -6.67
C TYR A 657 -26.28 28.37 -7.72
N ASN A 658 -25.65 29.46 -7.32
CA ASN A 658 -24.67 30.18 -8.13
C ASN A 658 -23.33 29.45 -8.06
N SER A 659 -23.27 28.29 -8.71
CA SER A 659 -22.10 27.43 -8.77
C SER A 659 -21.53 27.39 -10.19
N VAL A 660 -20.25 27.04 -10.30
CA VAL A 660 -19.60 26.75 -11.58
C VAL A 660 -20.40 25.66 -12.32
N LYS A 661 -20.59 25.86 -13.62
CA LYS A 661 -21.25 24.88 -14.47
C LYS A 661 -20.24 23.79 -14.86
N VAL A 662 -20.29 22.67 -14.17
CA VAL A 662 -19.55 21.43 -14.44
C VAL A 662 -19.92 20.80 -15.78
N GLU A 663 -19.09 21.05 -16.81
CA GLU A 663 -19.14 20.41 -18.14
C GLU A 663 -17.85 19.66 -18.49
N SER A 664 -16.84 19.72 -17.62
CA SER A 664 -15.56 19.05 -17.73
C SER A 664 -14.96 18.74 -16.34
N ASN A 665 -13.88 17.96 -16.30
CA ASN A 665 -13.09 17.72 -15.09
C ASN A 665 -12.50 19.01 -14.52
N ILE A 666 -12.16 19.99 -15.38
CA ILE A 666 -11.65 21.29 -14.94
C ILE A 666 -12.73 22.04 -14.15
N ASP A 667 -13.93 22.10 -14.70
CA ASP A 667 -15.08 22.75 -14.06
C ASP A 667 -15.50 22.04 -12.77
N LEU A 668 -15.35 20.70 -12.73
CA LEU A 668 -15.65 19.92 -11.52
C LEU A 668 -14.68 20.23 -10.39
N VAL A 669 -13.38 20.36 -10.69
CA VAL A 669 -12.37 20.76 -9.69
C VAL A 669 -12.70 22.16 -9.17
N ASP A 670 -13.09 23.08 -10.06
CA ASP A 670 -13.49 24.44 -9.67
C ASP A 670 -14.76 24.44 -8.79
N PHE A 671 -15.76 23.61 -9.12
CA PHE A 671 -16.92 23.38 -8.25
C PHE A 671 -16.55 22.81 -6.87
N VAL A 672 -15.62 21.86 -6.82
CA VAL A 672 -15.13 21.26 -5.56
C VAL A 672 -14.40 22.29 -4.71
N TRP A 673 -13.56 23.12 -5.32
CA TRP A 673 -12.90 24.23 -4.64
C TRP A 673 -13.88 25.25 -4.12
N ASP A 674 -14.82 25.67 -4.96
CA ASP A 674 -15.90 26.55 -4.54
C ASP A 674 -16.56 25.93 -3.31
N THR A 675 -17.15 24.72 -3.39
CA THR A 675 -17.86 24.05 -2.27
C THR A 675 -17.03 23.78 -1.01
N SER A 676 -15.70 23.84 -1.07
CA SER A 676 -14.81 23.59 0.07
C SER A 676 -14.17 24.85 0.66
N THR A 677 -14.47 26.05 0.14
CA THR A 677 -13.90 27.33 0.65
C THR A 677 -14.52 27.78 1.98
N TRP A 678 -13.68 28.26 2.90
CA TRP A 678 -14.09 28.71 4.25
C TRP A 678 -14.97 29.97 4.26
N SER A 679 -14.81 30.85 3.27
CA SER A 679 -15.75 31.95 3.07
C SER A 679 -17.03 31.40 2.44
N HIS A 680 -17.98 31.00 3.27
CA HIS A 680 -19.35 30.66 2.85
C HIS A 680 -20.08 31.89 2.30
N ALA A 681 -19.57 32.48 1.21
CA ALA A 681 -20.26 33.53 0.48
C ALA A 681 -21.55 32.92 -0.06
N ASN A 682 -22.67 33.45 0.40
CA ASN A 682 -24.04 33.03 0.16
C ASN A 682 -24.27 32.61 -1.32
N ARG A 683 -24.35 31.31 -1.61
CA ARG A 683 -24.47 30.77 -2.99
C ARG A 683 -25.89 30.51 -3.45
N SER A 684 -26.87 30.62 -2.57
CA SER A 684 -28.27 30.52 -2.94
C SER A 684 -28.74 31.84 -3.51
N THR A 685 -29.15 31.85 -4.78
CA THR A 685 -29.68 33.07 -5.42
C THR A 685 -31.21 33.10 -5.41
N GLU A 686 -31.87 31.96 -5.51
CA GLU A 686 -33.34 31.88 -5.65
C GLU A 686 -33.88 30.46 -5.35
N VAL A 687 -35.09 30.35 -4.82
CA VAL A 687 -35.84 29.07 -4.74
C VAL A 687 -36.80 28.99 -5.93
N HIS A 688 -36.82 27.87 -6.66
CA HIS A 688 -37.69 27.67 -7.81
C HIS A 688 -38.49 26.36 -7.72
N PRO A 689 -39.76 26.34 -8.17
CA PRO A 689 -40.53 25.11 -8.22
C PRO A 689 -40.04 24.21 -9.35
N VAL A 690 -39.99 22.91 -9.08
CA VAL A 690 -39.76 21.84 -10.05
C VAL A 690 -40.93 20.88 -9.99
N HIS A 691 -41.44 20.48 -11.14
CA HIS A 691 -42.52 19.52 -11.27
C HIS A 691 -42.30 18.66 -12.52
N GLY A 692 -42.48 17.34 -12.38
CA GLY A 692 -42.34 16.43 -13.50
C GLY A 692 -42.77 15.00 -13.16
N THR A 693 -42.89 14.18 -14.20
CA THR A 693 -43.06 12.73 -14.08
C THR A 693 -41.74 12.04 -14.40
N TYR A 694 -41.19 11.32 -13.43
CA TYR A 694 -39.90 10.65 -13.51
C TYR A 694 -40.08 9.14 -13.50
N SER A 695 -39.39 8.42 -14.38
CA SER A 695 -39.36 6.95 -14.36
C SER A 695 -38.34 6.51 -13.33
N ILE A 696 -38.79 5.84 -12.28
CA ILE A 696 -37.96 5.36 -11.18
C ILE A 696 -37.80 3.84 -11.26
N SER A 697 -36.56 3.37 -11.37
CA SER A 697 -36.28 1.94 -11.42
C SER A 697 -36.26 1.36 -10.01
N ALA A 698 -37.14 0.40 -9.74
CA ALA A 698 -37.28 -0.22 -8.43
C ALA A 698 -37.28 -1.74 -8.49
N GLN A 699 -37.06 -2.39 -7.35
CA GLN A 699 -37.15 -3.82 -7.14
C GLN A 699 -37.99 -4.06 -5.90
N LEU A 700 -39.11 -4.75 -6.06
CA LEU A 700 -39.95 -5.19 -4.96
C LEU A 700 -39.71 -6.68 -4.72
N CYS A 701 -39.30 -7.04 -3.51
CA CYS A 701 -39.14 -8.41 -3.06
C CYS A 701 -40.12 -8.71 -1.93
N ILE A 702 -40.86 -9.81 -2.05
CA ILE A 702 -41.86 -10.23 -1.07
C ILE A 702 -41.51 -11.67 -0.65
N PRO A 703 -41.47 -11.98 0.66
CA PRO A 703 -41.22 -13.34 1.14
C PRO A 703 -42.36 -14.27 0.74
N THR A 704 -42.06 -15.55 0.53
CA THR A 704 -43.06 -16.55 0.11
C THR A 704 -44.09 -16.86 1.21
N ASP A 705 -43.68 -16.82 2.47
CA ASP A 705 -44.51 -16.97 3.67
C ASP A 705 -43.80 -16.26 4.85
N GLY A 706 -44.55 -15.58 5.73
CA GLY A 706 -43.98 -14.97 6.93
C GLY A 706 -44.93 -14.01 7.66
N GLU A 707 -44.95 -14.03 8.99
CA GLU A 707 -45.83 -13.18 9.82
C GLU A 707 -45.59 -11.67 9.64
N LYS A 708 -44.42 -11.29 9.10
CA LYS A 708 -44.01 -9.90 8.87
C LYS A 708 -44.12 -9.46 7.41
N SER A 709 -44.72 -10.27 6.53
CA SER A 709 -44.75 -9.99 5.10
C SER A 709 -45.46 -8.67 4.75
N ASP A 710 -46.40 -8.23 5.61
CA ASP A 710 -47.13 -6.97 5.48
C ASP A 710 -46.37 -5.74 6.01
N ILE A 711 -45.12 -5.91 6.46
CA ILE A 711 -44.20 -4.83 6.79
C ILE A 711 -43.26 -4.63 5.60
N LEU A 712 -43.35 -3.47 4.96
CA LEU A 712 -42.49 -3.10 3.84
C LEU A 712 -41.35 -2.20 4.32
N GLN A 713 -40.12 -2.61 4.04
CA GLN A 713 -38.94 -1.78 4.21
C GLN A 713 -38.60 -1.10 2.88
N ILE A 714 -38.61 0.23 2.83
CA ILE A 714 -38.21 0.99 1.64
C ILE A 714 -36.77 1.46 1.85
N ALA A 715 -35.83 0.89 1.09
CA ALA A 715 -34.40 1.09 1.26
C ALA A 715 -33.82 2.04 0.21
N THR A 716 -33.31 3.19 0.66
CA THR A 716 -32.78 4.28 -0.15
C THR A 716 -31.26 4.30 -0.09
N HIS A 717 -30.59 4.12 -1.23
CA HIS A 717 -29.12 4.13 -1.31
C HIS A 717 -28.51 5.55 -1.25
N GLY A 718 -27.23 5.64 -0.92
CA GLY A 718 -26.47 6.90 -0.85
C GLY A 718 -25.98 7.43 -2.21
N LEU A 719 -25.06 8.40 -2.17
CA LEU A 719 -24.26 8.80 -3.35
C LEU A 719 -23.26 7.68 -3.68
N GLY A 720 -22.84 7.58 -4.94
CA GLY A 720 -21.82 6.59 -5.35
C GLY A 720 -22.35 5.20 -5.69
N PHE A 721 -23.62 4.87 -5.41
CA PHE A 721 -24.22 3.56 -5.72
C PHE A 721 -25.65 3.68 -6.26
N ASP A 722 -26.23 2.58 -6.75
CA ASP A 722 -27.66 2.43 -7.03
C ASP A 722 -28.30 1.39 -6.09
N LYS A 723 -29.52 0.92 -6.39
CA LYS A 723 -30.25 -0.04 -5.54
C LYS A 723 -29.49 -1.34 -5.26
N ARG A 724 -28.48 -1.70 -6.09
CA ARG A 724 -27.61 -2.85 -5.85
C ARG A 724 -26.77 -2.72 -4.58
N TYR A 725 -26.65 -1.51 -4.02
CA TYR A 725 -26.08 -1.32 -2.68
C TYR A 725 -26.83 -2.10 -1.59
N TRP A 726 -28.14 -2.34 -1.74
CA TRP A 726 -28.93 -3.11 -0.77
C TRP A 726 -29.09 -4.58 -1.14
N ASP A 727 -28.79 -4.93 -2.40
CA ASP A 727 -28.84 -6.30 -2.92
C ASP A 727 -27.63 -6.59 -3.82
N PRO A 728 -26.40 -6.66 -3.26
CA PRO A 728 -25.21 -6.99 -4.02
C PRO A 728 -25.29 -8.40 -4.62
N GLU A 729 -24.81 -8.52 -5.85
CA GLU A 729 -24.62 -9.82 -6.52
C GLU A 729 -23.37 -10.55 -6.01
N LEU A 730 -22.42 -9.81 -5.43
CA LEU A 730 -21.24 -10.36 -4.77
C LEU A 730 -21.68 -11.01 -3.46
N LYS A 731 -21.34 -12.30 -3.27
CA LYS A 731 -21.59 -13.08 -2.05
C LYS A 731 -22.92 -12.68 -1.36
N PRO A 732 -24.07 -12.86 -2.02
CA PRO A 732 -25.34 -12.29 -1.56
C PRO A 732 -25.74 -12.77 -0.15
N GLN A 733 -25.34 -13.97 0.25
CA GLN A 733 -25.53 -14.49 1.60
C GLN A 733 -24.81 -13.69 2.71
N GLU A 734 -23.76 -12.95 2.37
CA GLU A 734 -22.97 -12.13 3.28
C GLU A 734 -23.36 -10.64 3.16
N TYR A 735 -23.55 -10.16 1.94
CA TYR A 735 -23.71 -8.73 1.65
C TYR A 735 -25.14 -8.30 1.25
N SER A 736 -26.10 -9.19 0.98
CA SER A 736 -27.45 -8.75 0.61
C SER A 736 -28.32 -8.48 1.83
N TYR A 737 -28.58 -7.20 2.11
CA TYR A 737 -29.59 -6.80 3.09
C TYR A 737 -30.98 -7.30 2.70
N VAL A 738 -31.29 -7.31 1.39
CA VAL A 738 -32.54 -7.86 0.87
C VAL A 738 -32.69 -9.34 1.26
N ASP A 739 -31.64 -10.15 1.17
CA ASP A 739 -31.70 -11.55 1.59
C ASP A 739 -31.89 -11.70 3.10
N ALA A 740 -31.15 -10.92 3.89
CA ALA A 740 -31.28 -10.93 5.34
C ALA A 740 -32.71 -10.55 5.80
N ALA A 741 -33.29 -9.51 5.19
CA ALA A 741 -34.64 -9.06 5.49
C ALA A 741 -35.71 -10.07 5.04
N LEU A 742 -35.60 -10.64 3.83
CA LEU A 742 -36.52 -11.68 3.34
C LEU A 742 -36.46 -12.93 4.21
N ALA A 743 -35.27 -13.33 4.65
CA ALA A 743 -35.09 -14.46 5.58
C ALA A 743 -35.78 -14.23 6.93
N ARG A 744 -36.01 -12.97 7.32
CA ARG A 744 -36.78 -12.57 8.50
C ARG A 744 -38.24 -12.24 8.22
N GLY A 745 -38.71 -12.56 7.01
CA GLY A 745 -40.11 -12.41 6.61
C GLY A 745 -40.52 -10.99 6.26
N TYR A 746 -39.58 -10.08 6.04
CA TYR A 746 -39.87 -8.72 5.60
C TYR A 746 -39.98 -8.60 4.09
N SER A 747 -40.86 -7.72 3.63
CA SER A 747 -40.82 -7.27 2.23
C SER A 747 -39.87 -6.08 2.10
N VAL A 748 -39.17 -5.99 0.98
CA VAL A 748 -38.21 -4.89 0.72
C VAL A 748 -38.45 -4.28 -0.65
N LEU A 749 -38.52 -2.95 -0.68
CA LEU A 749 -38.49 -2.14 -1.89
C LEU A 749 -37.16 -1.39 -1.96
N THR A 750 -36.31 -1.72 -2.92
CA THR A 750 -35.12 -0.95 -3.25
C THR A 750 -35.37 -0.17 -4.54
N TYR A 751 -34.77 1.01 -4.71
CA TYR A 751 -34.95 1.80 -5.92
C TYR A 751 -33.73 2.65 -6.25
N ASP A 752 -33.53 2.94 -7.53
CA ASP A 752 -32.51 3.87 -7.99
C ASP A 752 -33.04 5.29 -7.80
N ARG A 753 -32.35 6.13 -7.04
CA ARG A 753 -32.70 7.54 -6.89
C ARG A 753 -32.73 8.26 -8.25
N LEU A 754 -33.41 9.41 -8.32
CA LEU A 754 -33.38 10.25 -9.52
C LEU A 754 -31.92 10.57 -9.89
N GLY A 755 -31.57 10.53 -11.18
CA GLY A 755 -30.19 10.73 -11.64
C GLY A 755 -29.30 9.48 -11.59
N THR A 756 -29.73 8.39 -10.95
CA THR A 756 -28.88 7.21 -10.69
C THR A 756 -29.40 5.96 -11.39
N GLY A 757 -28.52 5.00 -11.70
CA GLY A 757 -28.88 3.67 -12.21
C GLY A 757 -29.74 3.72 -13.47
N LYS A 758 -30.91 3.09 -13.45
CA LYS A 758 -31.90 3.04 -14.55
C LYS A 758 -33.07 4.01 -14.40
N SER A 759 -33.05 4.90 -13.40
CA SER A 759 -34.05 5.97 -13.24
C SER A 759 -33.87 7.11 -14.26
N THR A 760 -34.78 8.07 -14.32
CA THR A 760 -34.63 9.25 -15.18
C THR A 760 -33.35 10.04 -14.84
N LYS A 761 -32.68 10.58 -15.87
CA LYS A 761 -31.48 11.44 -15.77
C LYS A 761 -31.81 12.90 -16.02
N ALA A 762 -32.43 13.51 -15.02
CA ALA A 762 -32.89 14.90 -15.08
C ALA A 762 -31.72 15.91 -14.94
N ASN A 763 -32.01 17.20 -14.99
CA ASN A 763 -30.98 18.24 -14.84
C ASN A 763 -30.28 18.15 -13.46
N GLY A 764 -28.95 17.93 -13.47
CA GLY A 764 -28.16 17.71 -12.27
C GLY A 764 -27.98 18.92 -11.35
N TYR A 765 -28.36 20.12 -11.80
CA TYR A 765 -28.29 21.35 -11.00
C TYR A 765 -29.64 21.70 -10.41
N ASN A 766 -30.65 21.82 -11.27
CA ASN A 766 -31.90 22.47 -10.91
C ASN A 766 -32.99 21.48 -10.48
N GLU A 767 -32.89 20.21 -10.87
CA GLU A 767 -33.91 19.20 -10.57
C GLU A 767 -33.41 18.16 -9.57
N VAL A 768 -32.27 17.52 -9.85
CA VAL A 768 -31.74 16.46 -8.99
C VAL A 768 -31.11 17.08 -7.73
N GLN A 769 -31.94 17.25 -6.70
CA GLN A 769 -31.61 17.81 -5.39
C GLN A 769 -32.36 17.05 -4.30
N LEU A 770 -31.94 17.21 -3.04
CA LEU A 770 -32.52 16.52 -1.89
C LEU A 770 -34.05 16.69 -1.81
N GLY A 771 -34.57 17.91 -2.02
CA GLY A 771 -36.00 18.21 -1.97
C GLY A 771 -36.84 17.34 -2.93
N LEU A 772 -36.42 17.25 -4.20
CA LEU A 772 -37.11 16.41 -5.18
C LEU A 772 -36.95 14.91 -4.91
N GLN A 773 -35.80 14.48 -4.36
CA GLN A 773 -35.61 13.07 -3.96
C GLN A 773 -36.59 12.67 -2.85
N VAL A 774 -36.85 13.56 -1.87
CA VAL A 774 -37.86 13.34 -0.82
C VAL A 774 -39.26 13.30 -1.41
N ALA A 775 -39.61 14.21 -2.33
CA ALA A 775 -40.91 14.20 -2.99
C ALA A 775 -41.14 12.89 -3.77
N ILE A 776 -40.11 12.36 -4.44
CA ILE A 776 -40.19 11.06 -5.12
C ILE A 776 -40.38 9.90 -4.13
N LEU A 777 -39.61 9.88 -3.03
CA LEU A 777 -39.74 8.84 -2.00
C LEU A 777 -41.15 8.86 -1.38
N LYS A 778 -41.71 10.04 -1.10
CA LYS A 778 -43.07 10.22 -0.59
C LYS A 778 -44.10 9.58 -1.52
N GLU A 779 -44.02 9.85 -2.82
CA GLU A 779 -44.97 9.30 -3.79
C GLU A 779 -44.81 7.78 -4.00
N LEU A 780 -43.57 7.26 -3.96
CA LEU A 780 -43.33 5.81 -3.93
C LEU A 780 -43.96 5.15 -2.69
N THR A 781 -43.82 5.79 -1.52
CA THR A 781 -44.41 5.32 -0.27
C THR A 781 -45.92 5.33 -0.32
N ILE A 782 -46.55 6.36 -0.88
CA ILE A 782 -48.01 6.42 -1.09
C ILE A 782 -48.47 5.28 -2.01
N LEU A 783 -47.81 5.10 -3.16
CA LEU A 783 -48.12 4.01 -4.08
C LEU A 783 -48.00 2.63 -3.42
N ALA A 784 -46.98 2.44 -2.58
CA ALA A 784 -46.79 1.22 -1.82
C ALA A 784 -47.92 1.01 -0.79
N ARG A 785 -48.20 2.00 0.07
CA ARG A 785 -49.27 1.92 1.09
C ARG A 785 -50.66 1.70 0.49
N ASP A 786 -50.91 2.24 -0.70
CA ASP A 786 -52.16 2.05 -1.44
C ASP A 786 -52.28 0.66 -2.09
N GLY A 787 -51.20 -0.12 -2.15
CA GLY A 787 -51.15 -1.38 -2.91
C GLY A 787 -51.15 -1.16 -4.43
N LYS A 788 -50.81 0.05 -4.89
CA LYS A 788 -50.84 0.44 -6.31
C LYS A 788 -49.47 0.37 -7.00
N LEU A 789 -48.39 0.16 -6.24
CA LEU A 789 -47.02 0.21 -6.77
C LEU A 789 -46.83 -0.66 -8.02
N LEU A 790 -47.25 -1.92 -7.99
CA LEU A 790 -47.14 -2.81 -9.16
C LEU A 790 -48.07 -2.36 -10.30
N ALA A 791 -49.33 -2.06 -10.00
CA ALA A 791 -50.35 -1.71 -10.99
C ALA A 791 -50.03 -0.40 -11.73
N SER A 792 -49.36 0.54 -11.05
CA SER A 792 -48.90 1.81 -11.63
C SER A 792 -47.57 1.68 -12.39
N SER A 793 -46.90 0.53 -12.33
CA SER A 793 -45.55 0.34 -12.86
C SER A 793 -45.50 -0.51 -14.12
N LYS A 794 -44.51 -0.23 -14.96
CA LYS A 794 -44.11 -1.17 -16.00
C LYS A 794 -43.23 -2.24 -15.37
N VAL A 795 -43.68 -3.50 -15.39
CA VAL A 795 -42.84 -4.63 -14.97
C VAL A 795 -41.76 -4.89 -16.01
N THR A 796 -40.53 -5.02 -15.54
CA THR A 796 -39.36 -5.37 -16.34
C THR A 796 -38.83 -6.73 -15.87
N GLY A 797 -38.46 -7.62 -16.78
CA GLY A 797 -37.99 -8.97 -16.41
C GLY A 797 -39.11 -10.02 -16.25
N LYS A 798 -38.99 -10.90 -15.24
CA LYS A 798 -39.88 -12.06 -15.05
C LYS A 798 -41.31 -11.62 -14.72
N ARG A 799 -42.30 -12.36 -15.23
CA ARG A 799 -43.73 -12.12 -14.94
C ARG A 799 -43.99 -12.25 -13.43
N PRO A 800 -44.65 -11.28 -12.78
CA PRO A 800 -44.93 -11.33 -11.35
C PRO A 800 -45.85 -12.51 -11.02
N GLN A 801 -45.64 -13.11 -9.86
CA GLN A 801 -46.59 -14.07 -9.29
C GLN A 801 -47.85 -13.33 -8.80
N LYS A 802 -48.96 -14.05 -8.64
CA LYS A 802 -50.25 -13.48 -8.20
C LYS A 802 -50.12 -12.64 -6.91
N ALA A 803 -49.31 -13.11 -5.95
CA ALA A 803 -49.09 -12.45 -4.66
C ALA A 803 -48.64 -10.98 -4.79
N PHE A 804 -47.93 -10.59 -5.86
CA PHE A 804 -47.51 -9.20 -6.05
C PHE A 804 -48.64 -8.27 -6.46
N PHE A 805 -49.67 -8.76 -7.15
CA PHE A 805 -50.80 -7.95 -7.58
C PHE A 805 -51.74 -7.60 -6.42
N ASP A 806 -51.77 -8.49 -5.42
CA ASP A 806 -52.60 -8.33 -4.21
C ASP A 806 -51.79 -7.72 -3.04
N TYR A 807 -50.50 -7.40 -3.24
CA TYR A 807 -49.62 -6.97 -2.18
C TYR A 807 -49.93 -5.54 -1.71
N LYS A 808 -50.25 -5.41 -0.43
CA LYS A 808 -50.47 -4.14 0.25
C LYS A 808 -49.90 -4.18 1.67
N PRO A 809 -48.82 -3.44 1.97
CA PRO A 809 -48.25 -3.41 3.31
C PRO A 809 -49.20 -2.71 4.30
N LYS A 810 -49.22 -3.20 5.54
CA LYS A 810 -49.89 -2.52 6.68
C LYS A 810 -48.98 -1.48 7.33
N LYS A 811 -47.68 -1.75 7.37
CA LYS A 811 -46.65 -0.87 7.94
C LYS A 811 -45.54 -0.61 6.93
N VAL A 812 -44.97 0.59 6.97
CA VAL A 812 -43.83 0.98 6.15
C VAL A 812 -42.68 1.47 7.04
N VAL A 813 -41.51 0.89 6.84
CA VAL A 813 -40.27 1.32 7.50
C VAL A 813 -39.34 1.92 6.45
N HIS A 814 -38.80 3.10 6.68
CA HIS A 814 -37.83 3.69 5.77
C HIS A 814 -36.41 3.42 6.25
N ILE A 815 -35.56 2.91 5.36
CA ILE A 815 -34.15 2.63 5.63
C ILE A 815 -33.32 3.46 4.67
N GLY A 816 -32.45 4.31 5.20
CA GLY A 816 -31.56 5.13 4.39
C GLY A 816 -30.11 4.71 4.55
N HIS A 817 -29.28 5.01 3.54
CA HIS A 817 -27.83 5.02 3.67
C HIS A 817 -27.25 6.37 3.21
N SER A 818 -26.44 7.02 4.05
CA SER A 818 -25.75 8.27 3.69
C SER A 818 -26.72 9.34 3.17
N PHE A 819 -26.56 9.85 1.94
CA PHE A 819 -27.54 10.75 1.31
C PHE A 819 -28.97 10.17 1.23
N GLY A 820 -29.11 8.85 1.17
CA GLY A 820 -30.38 8.16 1.31
C GLY A 820 -30.98 8.29 2.72
N SER A 821 -30.15 8.33 3.78
CA SER A 821 -30.58 8.67 5.14
C SER A 821 -30.97 10.13 5.27
N ALA A 822 -30.30 11.06 4.59
CA ALA A 822 -30.77 12.45 4.48
C ALA A 822 -32.15 12.55 3.81
N THR A 823 -32.38 11.74 2.76
CA THR A 823 -33.69 11.64 2.10
C THR A 823 -34.75 11.05 3.02
N THR A 824 -34.43 9.97 3.73
CA THR A 824 -35.32 9.37 4.74
C THR A 824 -35.64 10.36 5.86
N SER A 825 -34.64 11.07 6.39
CA SER A 825 -34.83 12.12 7.40
C SER A 825 -35.78 13.21 6.90
N GLY A 826 -35.69 13.60 5.62
CA GLY A 826 -36.63 14.53 5.00
C GLY A 826 -38.07 14.02 4.97
N ILE A 827 -38.29 12.71 4.72
CA ILE A 827 -39.62 12.10 4.86
C ILE A 827 -40.10 12.18 6.30
N LEU A 828 -39.25 11.90 7.29
CA LEU A 828 -39.65 11.98 8.70
C LEU A 828 -40.04 13.41 9.09
N SER A 829 -39.27 14.40 8.63
CA SER A 829 -39.51 15.82 8.89
C SER A 829 -40.76 16.38 8.21
N LEU A 830 -40.99 16.06 6.94
CA LEU A 830 -42.05 16.68 6.13
C LEU A 830 -43.33 15.84 6.05
N HIS A 831 -43.21 14.51 6.19
CA HIS A 831 -44.26 13.53 5.95
C HIS A 831 -44.18 12.37 6.95
N GLY A 832 -43.89 12.68 8.22
CA GLY A 832 -43.56 11.68 9.25
C GLY A 832 -44.65 10.63 9.49
N ASN A 833 -45.91 10.98 9.23
CA ASN A 833 -47.05 10.05 9.31
C ASN A 833 -47.03 8.91 8.28
N LEU A 834 -46.20 9.00 7.24
CA LEU A 834 -46.05 7.94 6.23
C LEU A 834 -45.10 6.82 6.67
N SER A 835 -44.35 7.00 7.75
CA SER A 835 -43.36 6.03 8.25
C SER A 835 -43.77 5.49 9.62
N ASP A 836 -43.84 4.17 9.74
CA ASP A 836 -44.12 3.46 10.99
C ASP A 836 -42.85 3.22 11.82
N GLY A 837 -41.66 3.26 11.20
CA GLY A 837 -40.34 3.20 11.83
C GLY A 837 -39.24 3.62 10.84
N ALA A 838 -38.02 3.87 11.32
CA ALA A 838 -36.91 4.22 10.44
C ALA A 838 -35.54 3.79 10.94
N ILE A 839 -34.63 3.51 10.01
CA ILE A 839 -33.20 3.30 10.27
C ILE A 839 -32.38 4.19 9.34
N LEU A 840 -31.51 5.00 9.93
CA LEU A 840 -30.61 5.91 9.21
C LEU A 840 -29.20 5.34 9.28
N THR A 841 -28.78 4.69 8.19
CA THR A 841 -27.42 4.09 8.12
C THR A 841 -26.40 5.09 7.59
N GLY A 842 -25.16 5.03 8.09
CA GLY A 842 -24.06 5.90 7.62
C GLY A 842 -24.41 7.39 7.66
N PHE A 843 -25.15 7.80 8.68
CA PHE A 843 -25.66 9.15 8.84
C PHE A 843 -25.89 9.40 10.33
N LEU A 844 -25.13 10.32 10.91
CA LEU A 844 -25.23 10.68 12.32
C LEU A 844 -24.98 12.18 12.46
N PRO A 845 -26.03 13.00 12.59
CA PRO A 845 -25.89 14.42 12.86
C PRO A 845 -25.11 14.65 14.15
N ASN A 846 -23.99 15.36 14.05
CA ASN A 846 -23.06 15.63 15.13
C ASN A 846 -22.29 16.95 14.89
N ASN A 847 -21.40 17.32 15.81
CA ASN A 847 -20.55 18.50 15.67
C ASN A 847 -19.40 18.36 14.66
N GLN A 848 -19.17 17.15 14.13
CA GLN A 848 -18.21 16.84 13.05
C GLN A 848 -18.87 16.92 11.66
N SER A 849 -20.20 16.96 11.59
CA SER A 849 -20.96 16.88 10.35
C SER A 849 -20.62 18.06 9.43
N GLY A 850 -20.19 17.74 8.21
CA GLY A 850 -19.77 18.74 7.22
C GLY A 850 -18.29 19.14 7.28
N LYS A 851 -17.48 18.57 8.18
CA LYS A 851 -16.02 18.78 8.17
C LYS A 851 -15.30 18.04 7.03
N VAL A 852 -15.81 16.87 6.65
CA VAL A 852 -15.33 16.13 5.47
C VAL A 852 -16.00 16.70 4.23
N GLY A 853 -15.25 17.54 3.51
CA GLY A 853 -15.74 18.30 2.36
C GLY A 853 -15.80 17.52 1.05
N ALA A 854 -16.41 18.13 0.02
CA ALA A 854 -16.57 17.55 -1.31
C ALA A 854 -15.23 17.13 -1.97
N ASN A 855 -14.14 17.80 -1.58
CA ASN A 855 -12.78 17.54 -2.04
C ASN A 855 -12.23 16.16 -1.65
N THR A 856 -12.75 15.54 -0.61
CA THR A 856 -12.28 14.23 -0.14
C THR A 856 -12.87 13.06 -0.94
N PHE A 857 -13.97 13.27 -1.68
CA PHE A 857 -14.63 12.19 -2.44
C PHE A 857 -13.92 11.80 -3.74
N GLY A 858 -12.90 12.57 -4.17
CA GLY A 858 -12.13 12.27 -5.39
C GLY A 858 -13.00 12.14 -6.64
N PHE A 859 -13.87 13.13 -6.88
CA PHE A 859 -14.81 13.10 -8.00
C PHE A 859 -14.16 13.46 -9.35
N GLU A 860 -14.65 12.81 -10.41
CA GLU A 860 -14.46 13.19 -11.81
C GLU A 860 -15.80 13.42 -12.52
N PHE A 861 -15.79 14.20 -13.61
CA PHE A 861 -16.97 14.47 -14.40
C PHE A 861 -17.40 13.20 -15.12
N ALA A 862 -18.60 12.72 -14.82
CA ALA A 862 -19.01 11.35 -15.13
C ALA A 862 -18.86 10.99 -16.62
N ARG A 863 -19.21 11.90 -17.51
CA ARG A 863 -19.15 11.69 -18.96
C ARG A 863 -17.71 11.62 -19.49
N GLN A 864 -16.75 12.30 -18.86
CA GLN A 864 -15.33 12.21 -19.23
C GLN A 864 -14.67 10.98 -18.60
N HIS A 865 -15.07 10.63 -17.38
CA HIS A 865 -14.54 9.48 -16.65
C HIS A 865 -14.83 8.14 -17.37
N ASP A 866 -16.10 7.87 -17.68
CA ASP A 866 -16.50 6.70 -18.47
C ASP A 866 -17.58 7.11 -19.48
N PRO A 867 -17.17 7.56 -20.68
CA PRO A 867 -18.09 8.01 -21.72
C PRO A 867 -19.05 6.91 -22.18
N LYS A 868 -18.66 5.63 -22.08
CA LYS A 868 -19.54 4.53 -22.50
C LYS A 868 -20.68 4.35 -21.52
N ARG A 869 -20.40 4.41 -20.23
CA ARG A 869 -21.38 4.14 -19.18
C ARG A 869 -22.22 5.36 -18.79
N PHE A 870 -21.68 6.56 -18.97
CA PHE A 870 -22.29 7.81 -18.51
C PHE A 870 -22.54 8.84 -19.62
N SER A 871 -22.54 8.43 -20.90
CA SER A 871 -22.86 9.31 -22.04
C SER A 871 -24.21 10.02 -21.93
N ASP A 872 -25.21 9.35 -21.34
CA ASP A 872 -26.56 9.84 -21.11
C ASP A 872 -26.70 10.73 -19.86
N ARG A 873 -25.62 10.97 -19.11
CA ARG A 873 -25.59 11.92 -17.97
C ARG A 873 -25.31 13.33 -18.50
N PRO A 874 -26.20 14.33 -18.30
CA PRO A 874 -25.95 15.72 -18.70
C PRO A 874 -24.90 16.39 -17.79
N ALA A 875 -24.64 17.69 -18.01
CA ALA A 875 -23.75 18.49 -17.15
C ALA A 875 -24.16 18.39 -15.66
N GLY A 876 -23.18 18.48 -14.77
CA GLY A 876 -23.41 18.47 -13.31
C GLY A 876 -23.47 17.09 -12.66
N TYR A 877 -23.07 16.03 -13.37
CA TYR A 877 -22.97 14.67 -12.84
C TYR A 877 -21.50 14.30 -12.55
N ALA A 878 -21.24 13.82 -11.34
CA ALA A 878 -19.91 13.47 -10.84
C ALA A 878 -19.87 12.00 -10.38
N VAL A 879 -18.71 11.36 -10.49
CA VAL A 879 -18.48 9.96 -10.08
C VAL A 879 -17.12 9.82 -9.43
N GLN A 880 -16.94 8.89 -8.48
CA GLN A 880 -15.64 8.63 -7.87
C GLN A 880 -14.63 8.17 -8.93
N ALA A 881 -13.46 8.81 -8.94
CA ALA A 881 -12.47 8.71 -10.02
C ALA A 881 -11.65 7.42 -9.98
N SER A 882 -11.51 6.78 -8.82
CA SER A 882 -10.62 5.62 -8.64
C SER A 882 -11.10 4.68 -7.55
N LEU A 883 -10.53 3.46 -7.53
CA LEU A 883 -10.66 2.52 -6.41
C LEU A 883 -10.29 3.17 -5.07
N SER A 884 -9.21 3.95 -5.03
CA SER A 884 -8.78 4.66 -3.82
C SER A 884 -9.81 5.70 -3.36
N SER A 885 -10.45 6.42 -4.30
CA SER A 885 -11.50 7.39 -3.98
C SER A 885 -12.77 6.72 -3.44
N ILE A 886 -13.11 5.51 -3.91
CA ILE A 886 -14.20 4.71 -3.34
C ILE A 886 -13.81 4.18 -1.97
N GLN A 887 -12.61 3.62 -1.83
CA GLN A 887 -12.12 3.07 -0.57
C GLN A 887 -12.06 4.14 0.53
N GLN A 888 -11.49 5.30 0.23
CA GLN A 888 -11.35 6.43 1.17
C GLN A 888 -12.70 6.82 1.80
N ILE A 889 -13.77 6.78 1.00
CA ILE A 889 -15.09 7.18 1.45
C ILE A 889 -15.84 6.03 2.12
N PHE A 890 -15.81 4.84 1.53
CA PHE A 890 -16.71 3.75 1.92
C PHE A 890 -16.06 2.67 2.79
N LEU A 891 -14.78 2.34 2.58
CA LEU A 891 -14.22 1.06 3.03
C LEU A 891 -12.88 1.25 3.77
N LYS A 892 -12.90 1.21 5.10
CA LYS A 892 -11.66 1.28 5.92
C LYS A 892 -10.91 -0.04 5.84
N LYS A 893 -9.59 -0.01 5.60
CA LYS A 893 -8.74 -1.21 5.60
C LYS A 893 -8.99 -2.05 6.86
N GLY A 894 -9.24 -3.35 6.68
CA GLY A 894 -9.64 -4.27 7.76
C GLY A 894 -11.15 -4.48 7.92
N SER A 895 -11.99 -3.65 7.30
CA SER A 895 -13.47 -3.78 7.33
C SER A 895 -14.09 -4.29 6.03
N PHE A 896 -13.31 -4.67 5.01
CA PHE A 896 -13.82 -5.14 3.72
C PHE A 896 -12.84 -6.14 3.07
N GLU A 897 -13.33 -6.94 2.13
CA GLU A 897 -12.51 -7.79 1.25
C GLU A 897 -12.18 -7.06 -0.06
N VAL A 898 -11.04 -7.35 -0.69
CA VAL A 898 -10.63 -6.65 -1.93
C VAL A 898 -11.69 -6.77 -3.03
N GLU A 899 -12.32 -7.94 -3.15
CA GLU A 899 -13.40 -8.22 -4.10
C GLU A 899 -14.62 -7.32 -3.87
N ALA A 900 -14.89 -6.91 -2.63
CA ALA A 900 -15.97 -5.98 -2.29
C ALA A 900 -15.68 -4.55 -2.79
N LEU A 901 -14.41 -4.12 -2.73
CA LEU A 901 -13.97 -2.85 -3.30
C LEU A 901 -13.99 -2.86 -4.84
N GLU A 902 -13.54 -3.95 -5.45
CA GLU A 902 -13.65 -4.13 -6.92
C GLU A 902 -15.12 -4.15 -7.38
N TYR A 903 -16.00 -4.80 -6.60
CA TYR A 903 -17.42 -4.77 -6.85
C TYR A 903 -17.99 -3.36 -6.72
N ALA A 904 -17.60 -2.61 -5.67
CA ALA A 904 -18.00 -1.22 -5.48
C ALA A 904 -17.64 -0.34 -6.69
N GLU A 905 -16.41 -0.46 -7.21
CA GLU A 905 -15.95 0.21 -8.43
C GLU A 905 -16.77 -0.20 -9.66
N LYS A 906 -17.03 -1.50 -9.81
CA LYS A 906 -17.85 -2.02 -10.92
C LYS A 906 -19.26 -1.44 -10.90
N ILE A 907 -19.89 -1.31 -9.73
CA ILE A 907 -21.28 -0.86 -9.60
C ILE A 907 -21.45 0.64 -9.38
N LYS A 908 -20.35 1.41 -9.22
CA LYS A 908 -20.40 2.83 -8.83
C LYS A 908 -21.41 3.67 -9.61
N GLN A 909 -21.94 4.72 -9.02
CA GLN A 909 -22.93 5.56 -9.68
C GLN A 909 -22.66 7.03 -9.43
N THR A 910 -23.28 7.84 -10.26
CA THR A 910 -23.12 9.28 -10.21
C THR A 910 -23.86 9.91 -9.04
N GLY A 911 -23.29 10.95 -8.45
CA GLY A 911 -24.01 12.00 -7.74
C GLY A 911 -24.16 13.24 -8.63
N THR A 912 -24.97 14.22 -8.21
CA THR A 912 -25.07 15.50 -8.90
C THR A 912 -24.57 16.68 -8.07
N VAL A 913 -24.17 17.75 -8.75
CA VAL A 913 -23.85 19.04 -8.13
C VAL A 913 -25.01 19.55 -7.27
N GLY A 914 -26.25 19.40 -7.73
CA GLY A 914 -27.44 19.79 -6.97
C GLY A 914 -27.61 18.98 -5.69
N GLU A 915 -27.30 17.69 -5.70
CA GLU A 915 -27.31 16.84 -4.49
C GLU A 915 -26.20 17.25 -3.52
N LEU A 916 -24.98 17.48 -4.01
CA LEU A 916 -23.85 17.93 -3.19
C LEU A 916 -24.04 19.32 -2.59
N SER A 917 -24.82 20.17 -3.26
CA SER A 917 -25.12 21.54 -2.80
C SER A 917 -26.36 21.62 -1.91
N SER A 918 -27.15 20.55 -1.84
CA SER A 918 -28.38 20.50 -1.05
C SER A 918 -28.08 20.52 0.44
N GLY A 919 -28.64 21.48 1.16
CA GLY A 919 -28.61 21.48 2.62
C GLY A 919 -29.55 20.41 3.21
N LEU A 920 -29.21 19.88 4.39
CA LEU A 920 -30.10 18.99 5.14
C LEU A 920 -31.35 19.75 5.61
N PHE A 921 -32.46 19.04 5.81
CA PHE A 921 -33.67 19.64 6.37
C PHE A 921 -33.45 20.02 7.84
N GLY A 922 -33.55 21.31 8.16
CA GLY A 922 -33.43 21.81 9.53
C GLY A 922 -34.73 21.73 10.34
N GLN A 923 -35.82 21.22 9.77
CA GLN A 923 -37.10 21.11 10.48
C GLN A 923 -37.20 19.81 11.27
N PRO A 924 -37.58 19.87 12.57
CA PRO A 924 -37.79 18.67 13.38
C PRO A 924 -38.93 17.78 12.87
N ALA A 925 -38.77 16.47 12.98
CA ALA A 925 -39.79 15.46 12.68
C ALA A 925 -40.85 15.37 13.78
N THR A 926 -41.78 16.32 13.77
CA THR A 926 -42.85 16.44 14.78
C THR A 926 -44.03 15.49 14.54
N GLU A 927 -44.20 14.96 13.32
CA GLU A 927 -45.28 14.03 12.98
C GLU A 927 -44.87 12.55 13.01
N PHE A 928 -43.57 12.25 12.99
CA PHE A 928 -43.07 10.89 13.02
C PHE A 928 -43.12 10.32 14.44
N LYS A 929 -43.90 9.26 14.65
CA LYS A 929 -44.13 8.63 15.97
C LYS A 929 -43.49 7.25 16.13
N GLY A 930 -42.85 6.74 15.07
CA GLY A 930 -42.21 5.43 15.08
C GLY A 930 -40.90 5.39 15.87
N PRO A 931 -40.31 4.20 16.05
CA PRO A 931 -38.94 4.06 16.54
C PRO A 931 -37.94 4.45 15.43
N LEU A 932 -36.85 5.13 15.83
CA LEU A 932 -35.78 5.59 14.94
C LEU A 932 -34.42 5.09 15.42
N GLN A 933 -33.67 4.40 14.56
CA GLN A 933 -32.28 4.05 14.86
C GLN A 933 -31.31 4.81 13.96
N TYR A 934 -30.34 5.49 14.56
CA TYR A 934 -29.13 5.91 13.88
C TYR A 934 -28.14 4.74 13.93
N PHE A 935 -27.71 4.26 12.77
CA PHE A 935 -26.83 3.09 12.65
C PHE A 935 -25.60 3.50 11.85
N ILE A 936 -24.42 3.53 12.45
CA ILE A 936 -23.23 4.04 11.76
C ILE A 936 -22.07 3.08 11.93
N GLY A 937 -21.19 2.97 10.92
CA GLY A 937 -19.93 2.27 11.11
C GLY A 937 -19.09 3.02 12.14
N GLU A 938 -18.44 2.31 13.05
CA GLU A 938 -17.57 2.96 14.04
C GLU A 938 -16.46 3.79 13.36
N ASN A 939 -16.12 3.45 12.10
CA ASN A 939 -15.09 4.10 11.31
C ASN A 939 -15.62 4.90 10.10
N ASP A 940 -16.82 5.48 10.21
CA ASP A 940 -17.46 6.22 9.12
C ASP A 940 -16.70 7.53 8.78
N TYR A 941 -16.01 7.54 7.64
CA TYR A 941 -15.19 8.69 7.27
C TYR A 941 -16.02 9.97 7.02
N PRO A 942 -17.09 9.96 6.19
CA PRO A 942 -17.84 11.18 5.90
C PRO A 942 -18.55 11.86 7.08
N PHE A 943 -19.05 11.10 8.06
CA PHE A 943 -19.86 11.65 9.15
C PHE A 943 -19.13 11.82 10.48
N CYS A 944 -17.98 11.18 10.66
CA CYS A 944 -17.22 11.27 11.91
C CYS A 944 -15.69 11.24 11.71
N ASP A 945 -15.20 11.55 10.49
CA ASP A 945 -13.77 11.62 10.16
C ASP A 945 -13.00 10.31 10.48
N GLY A 946 -13.72 9.18 10.43
CA GLY A 946 -13.14 7.85 10.62
C GLY A 946 -13.15 7.33 12.07
N ASP A 947 -13.71 8.09 13.02
CA ASP A 947 -13.99 7.66 14.40
C ASP A 947 -15.31 8.25 14.92
N CYS A 948 -16.33 7.39 15.03
CA CYS A 948 -17.67 7.78 15.45
C CYS A 948 -17.89 7.73 16.95
N ASN A 949 -16.91 7.27 17.73
CA ASN A 949 -17.07 7.11 19.17
C ASN A 949 -17.24 8.48 19.86
N ASN A 950 -18.26 8.60 20.71
CA ASN A 950 -18.60 9.84 21.43
C ASN A 950 -18.82 11.09 20.56
N THR A 951 -19.15 10.93 19.28
CA THR A 951 -19.30 12.09 18.38
C THR A 951 -20.68 12.73 18.46
N TYR A 952 -21.71 12.02 18.91
CA TYR A 952 -23.10 12.48 18.86
C TYR A 952 -23.63 12.93 20.21
N ASP A 953 -24.62 13.82 20.16
CA ASP A 953 -25.35 14.31 21.32
C ASP A 953 -26.83 13.87 21.25
N MET A 954 -27.28 13.16 22.28
CA MET A 954 -28.65 12.62 22.31
C MET A 954 -29.72 13.71 22.40
N ASP A 955 -29.41 14.87 22.97
CA ASP A 955 -30.36 15.98 23.05
C ASP A 955 -30.59 16.62 21.67
N THR A 956 -29.53 16.74 20.87
CA THR A 956 -29.61 17.14 19.46
C THR A 956 -30.44 16.15 18.65
N LEU A 957 -30.20 14.83 18.78
CA LEU A 957 -30.96 13.82 18.03
C LEU A 957 -32.45 13.80 18.42
N LYS A 958 -32.76 13.98 19.71
CA LYS A 958 -34.13 14.15 20.19
C LYS A 958 -34.76 15.45 19.70
N GLY A 959 -34.00 16.54 19.65
CA GLY A 959 -34.46 17.83 19.12
C GLY A 959 -34.84 17.74 17.65
N LEU A 960 -34.11 16.95 16.86
CA LEU A 960 -34.44 16.69 15.46
C LEU A 960 -35.65 15.76 15.29
N ASN A 961 -35.94 14.88 16.24
CA ASN A 961 -37.04 13.91 16.17
C ASN A 961 -37.88 13.89 17.45
N PRO A 962 -38.51 15.03 17.81
CA PRO A 962 -39.10 15.21 19.14
C PRO A 962 -40.31 14.31 19.40
N ALA A 963 -40.95 13.80 18.34
CA ALA A 963 -42.12 12.94 18.43
C ALA A 963 -41.81 11.45 18.26
N ALA A 964 -40.56 11.06 17.96
CA ALA A 964 -40.18 9.67 17.79
C ALA A 964 -40.43 8.91 19.10
N SER A 965 -41.05 7.73 19.03
CA SER A 965 -41.36 6.96 20.24
C SER A 965 -40.09 6.47 20.93
N HIS A 966 -39.07 6.15 20.16
CA HIS A 966 -37.75 5.72 20.64
C HIS A 966 -36.67 6.20 19.68
N ILE A 967 -35.52 6.59 20.23
CA ILE A 967 -34.33 6.95 19.46
C ILE A 967 -33.17 6.09 19.97
N GLY A 968 -32.66 5.21 19.10
CA GLY A 968 -31.47 4.40 19.35
C GLY A 968 -30.30 4.87 18.51
N VAL A 969 -29.09 4.68 19.03
CA VAL A 969 -27.84 4.85 18.28
C VAL A 969 -27.03 3.57 18.40
N HIS A 970 -26.52 3.09 17.27
CA HIS A 970 -25.66 1.91 17.21
C HIS A 970 -24.41 2.21 16.39
N LEU A 971 -23.25 1.95 16.99
CA LEU A 971 -21.95 1.97 16.31
C LEU A 971 -21.62 0.53 15.91
N GLN A 972 -21.56 0.25 14.62
CA GLN A 972 -21.25 -1.07 14.09
C GLN A 972 -19.73 -1.29 14.08
N PRO A 973 -19.24 -2.31 14.82
CA PRO A 973 -17.81 -2.57 14.90
C PRO A 973 -17.21 -3.03 13.57
N GLY A 974 -15.95 -2.68 13.34
CA GLY A 974 -15.16 -3.07 12.17
C GLY A 974 -15.85 -2.72 10.86
N THR A 975 -16.50 -1.56 10.78
CA THR A 975 -17.30 -1.13 9.62
C THR A 975 -17.01 0.33 9.29
N GLY A 976 -16.77 0.62 8.01
CA GLY A 976 -16.61 1.98 7.48
C GLY A 976 -17.95 2.64 7.14
N HIS A 977 -17.95 3.61 6.24
CA HIS A 977 -19.21 4.23 5.77
C HIS A 977 -20.07 3.22 4.99
N GLY A 978 -19.47 2.42 4.10
CA GLY A 978 -20.15 1.43 3.27
C GLY A 978 -20.54 0.16 4.03
N LEU A 979 -21.62 0.21 4.80
CA LEU A 979 -22.13 -0.90 5.61
C LEU A 979 -22.24 -2.22 4.83
N THR A 980 -22.94 -2.20 3.69
CA THR A 980 -23.29 -3.44 2.97
C THR A 980 -22.07 -4.16 2.40
N LEU A 981 -21.03 -3.44 2.02
CA LEU A 981 -19.82 -4.02 1.43
C LEU A 981 -18.71 -4.25 2.47
N SER A 982 -19.07 -4.19 3.76
CA SER A 982 -18.15 -4.47 4.86
C SER A 982 -18.20 -5.94 5.28
N THR A 983 -17.07 -6.52 5.72
CA THR A 983 -16.98 -7.92 6.18
C THR A 983 -17.91 -8.24 7.36
N ASN A 984 -18.33 -7.23 8.12
CA ASN A 984 -19.24 -7.36 9.24
C ASN A 984 -20.70 -6.95 8.92
N ALA A 985 -21.08 -6.88 7.64
CA ALA A 985 -22.41 -6.45 7.19
C ALA A 985 -23.55 -7.30 7.78
N THR A 986 -23.43 -8.64 7.75
CA THR A 986 -24.48 -9.55 8.22
C THR A 986 -24.81 -9.34 9.70
N ALA A 987 -23.80 -9.12 10.56
CA ALA A 987 -24.04 -8.82 11.97
C ALA A 987 -24.75 -7.47 12.15
N GLY A 988 -24.43 -6.48 11.32
CA GLY A 988 -25.15 -5.20 11.31
C GLY A 988 -26.61 -5.35 10.92
N TYR A 989 -26.90 -6.19 9.91
CA TYR A 989 -28.28 -6.48 9.50
C TYR A 989 -29.08 -7.14 10.61
N GLU A 990 -28.47 -8.04 11.37
CA GLU A 990 -29.09 -8.65 12.54
C GLU A 990 -29.48 -7.62 13.60
N VAL A 991 -28.60 -6.66 13.88
CA VAL A 991 -28.90 -5.55 14.82
C VAL A 991 -30.04 -4.68 14.30
N MET A 992 -30.03 -4.30 13.02
CA MET A 992 -31.08 -3.49 12.41
C MET A 992 -32.44 -4.19 12.48
N LEU A 993 -32.50 -5.46 12.10
CA LEU A 993 -33.73 -6.25 12.08
C LEU A 993 -34.22 -6.57 13.51
N ALA A 994 -33.30 -6.80 14.45
CA ALA A 994 -33.64 -6.97 15.86
C ALA A 994 -34.22 -5.69 16.47
N TYR A 995 -33.66 -4.52 16.12
CA TYR A 995 -34.21 -3.23 16.53
C TYR A 995 -35.67 -3.06 16.09
N LEU A 996 -35.96 -3.27 14.80
CA LEU A 996 -37.34 -3.22 14.30
C LEU A 996 -38.24 -4.22 15.03
N GLY A 997 -37.78 -5.47 15.17
CA GLY A 997 -38.51 -6.52 15.86
C GLY A 997 -38.89 -6.16 17.31
N SER A 998 -38.01 -5.48 18.04
CA SER A 998 -38.24 -5.09 19.44
C SER A 998 -39.41 -4.09 19.61
N TYR A 999 -39.81 -3.39 18.55
CA TYR A 999 -40.91 -2.44 18.55
C TYR A 999 -42.15 -2.94 17.76
N GLY A 1000 -42.25 -4.25 17.54
CA GLY A 1000 -43.36 -4.85 16.80
C GLY A 1000 -43.38 -4.42 15.32
N LEU A 1001 -42.20 -4.06 14.80
CA LEU A 1001 -41.94 -3.83 13.39
C LEU A 1001 -41.13 -4.97 12.79
#